data_AF-A0AAP5HL64-F1
#
_entry.id   AF-A0AAP5HL64-F1
#
_cell.length_a   1.000
_cell.length_b   1.000
_cell.length_c   1.000
_cell.angle_alpha   90.00
_cell.angle_beta   90.00
_cell.angle_gamma   90.00
#
_symmetry.space_group_name_H-M   'P 1'
#
loop_
_entity.id
_entity.type
_entity.pdbx_description
1 polymer ?
#
loop_
_entity_poly.entity_id
_entity_poly.type
_entity_poly.pdbx_seq_one_letter_code
_entity_poly.pdbx_strand_id
1 'polypeptide(L)'
;MTNRTYSVSDLTRTYVDSATGQTRLDMTSITSTDDFPSFEALRDHVLNDLRYQRPQADKMETFGWVPTLYMPSTRSFKSRKTGAEFTRFGPWRNGAAEADALSVFCADVDNSDPARPIVSMQTVASVLDGLGCAYFMYTTFSHTAEKPKFRVVIDTDRDLTRAEMLRVAVWLNWTVFGQQADLSIYDPGDFIFAPPYAATVTERLRAVPLSVDLALAEQALLQEQHPGSWTAYIVQKQPRSSQPTPSRGQPPAIPRSPADMSVREEVEIGNPAIFNPAWTNFYRDRVVEGSHWKTMRSLLGMVWAKTSGDLTRGEVHHILRQIDATANDYFLTHHGEQKAADLIDWIMSMPVEDRPEAWAPILERDETGVVVQVKEGECGEGKTHDELKRIAREKPRVVYVVDKIENIEKRRQEFFAIAGRRDAMRFLTREAHSQYNDLRVALQLFAIREELDKAPAGRPAIVFVTQAGAMQMDWSRWGDCEIVFDEVPDTFQLYRIDAKHHAEVLHRYVRPEIDDGDCYSLGLTNVGRDLARTTDVDDYDKVHHGLCVMLNKPNTHVWVKRAAWDSPSDSGVMEFFAITAPLNLAPFTAVRLLGDEAMKSVTVRAWSQKWDVQFEPIDFERRKRIIPTADRVTIKYVSDHRDSSITRFREGDMPLDAWSSWVKQDAGQDPVLWSANDRLKAKVKLDLADHISPKAHGRNDLQHYKRVAWFVAMKASKFEIATLKELCGLSAQELTEWREYNAMYQFVMRCALRDFVSTVPVVIYVFSRNQAQYLHERLGGRIEKVPGIVIDKPSRCIDVDGAMTDAERQKVSYWRKKMAKAGVSDVRDLPGATKKLTERETRLVNATFGRAVQDVEPRKAA
;
A
#
# COMPACT_ATOMS: atom_id res chain seq x y z
N MET A 1 8.79 -35.94 -49.89
CA MET A 1 8.05 -35.20 -48.85
C MET A 1 8.21 -35.98 -47.57
N THR A 2 8.96 -35.46 -46.61
CA THR A 2 9.01 -36.01 -45.26
C THR A 2 7.61 -35.96 -44.68
N ASN A 3 7.09 -37.07 -44.17
CA ASN A 3 5.80 -37.09 -43.46
C ASN A 3 5.94 -36.19 -42.22
N ARG A 4 5.41 -34.98 -42.31
CA ARG A 4 5.40 -34.03 -41.20
C ARG A 4 4.31 -34.43 -40.22
N THR A 5 4.66 -34.46 -38.94
CA THR A 5 3.72 -34.65 -37.84
C THR A 5 3.32 -33.30 -37.28
N TYR A 6 2.03 -33.13 -36.97
CA TYR A 6 1.49 -31.91 -36.40
C TYR A 6 1.11 -32.16 -34.94
N SER A 7 1.94 -31.66 -34.04
CA SER A 7 1.75 -31.86 -32.60
C SER A 7 0.95 -30.71 -31.97
N VAL A 8 -0.01 -31.03 -31.12
CA VAL A 8 -0.79 -30.06 -30.34
C VAL A 8 -0.99 -30.51 -28.90
N SER A 9 -1.36 -29.56 -28.05
CA SER A 9 -1.86 -29.85 -26.70
C SER A 9 -3.19 -29.16 -26.47
N ASP A 10 -4.13 -29.87 -25.86
CA ASP A 10 -5.50 -29.39 -25.70
C ASP A 10 -5.82 -28.95 -24.28
N LEU A 11 -6.85 -28.12 -24.18
CA LEU A 11 -7.47 -27.66 -22.97
C LEU A 11 -8.98 -27.83 -23.08
N THR A 12 -9.49 -28.97 -22.66
CA THR A 12 -10.93 -29.30 -22.74
C THR A 12 -11.60 -29.41 -21.37
N ARG A 13 -10.83 -29.42 -20.28
CA ARG A 13 -11.36 -29.57 -18.93
C ARG A 13 -12.06 -28.27 -18.53
N THR A 14 -13.30 -28.39 -18.10
CA THR A 14 -14.07 -27.27 -17.54
C THR A 14 -14.49 -27.58 -16.11
N TYR A 15 -14.76 -26.53 -15.32
CA TYR A 15 -15.30 -26.62 -13.97
C TYR A 15 -16.39 -25.59 -13.76
N VAL A 16 -17.27 -25.82 -12.78
CA VAL A 16 -18.28 -24.84 -12.37
C VAL A 16 -17.69 -23.97 -11.27
N ASP A 17 -17.57 -22.67 -11.53
CA ASP A 17 -17.12 -21.70 -10.54
C ASP A 17 -18.14 -21.64 -9.39
N SER A 18 -17.72 -22.01 -8.19
CA SER A 18 -18.60 -22.08 -7.02
C SER A 18 -19.19 -20.72 -6.60
N ALA A 19 -18.56 -19.61 -6.99
CA ALA A 19 -19.02 -18.27 -6.64
C ALA A 19 -20.04 -17.72 -7.65
N THR A 20 -19.87 -18.03 -8.93
CA THR A 20 -20.71 -17.47 -10.01
C THR A 20 -21.70 -18.48 -10.59
N GLY A 21 -21.51 -19.79 -10.34
CA GLY A 21 -22.27 -20.87 -10.96
C GLY A 21 -21.98 -21.08 -12.45
N GLN A 22 -21.04 -20.32 -13.03
CA GLN A 22 -20.72 -20.39 -14.45
C GLN A 22 -19.71 -21.51 -14.74
N THR A 23 -19.86 -22.18 -15.88
CA THR A 23 -18.83 -23.09 -16.39
C THR A 23 -17.63 -22.29 -16.89
N ARG A 24 -16.42 -22.73 -16.56
CA ARG A 24 -15.15 -22.09 -16.96
C ARG A 24 -14.11 -23.13 -17.35
N LEU A 25 -13.26 -22.79 -18.31
CA LEU A 25 -12.12 -23.56 -18.75
C LEU A 25 -11.09 -23.64 -17.61
N ASP A 26 -10.65 -24.85 -17.31
CA ASP A 26 -9.52 -25.09 -16.42
C ASP A 26 -8.21 -24.78 -17.16
N MET A 27 -7.80 -23.53 -17.07
CA MET A 27 -6.55 -23.04 -17.66
C MET A 27 -5.29 -23.58 -16.98
N THR A 28 -5.40 -24.39 -15.94
CA THR A 28 -4.26 -24.91 -15.17
C THR A 28 -3.77 -26.28 -15.65
N SER A 29 -4.52 -26.94 -16.53
CA SER A 29 -4.24 -28.31 -16.97
C SER A 29 -4.28 -28.44 -18.48
N ILE A 30 -3.27 -29.08 -19.06
CA ILE A 30 -3.34 -29.69 -20.39
C ILE A 30 -4.13 -30.99 -20.26
N THR A 31 -5.11 -31.21 -21.14
CA THR A 31 -5.99 -32.39 -21.09
C THR A 31 -5.51 -33.55 -21.94
N SER A 32 -4.90 -33.24 -23.08
CA SER A 32 -4.41 -34.21 -24.06
C SER A 32 -3.28 -33.59 -24.87
N THR A 33 -2.46 -34.45 -25.46
CA THR A 33 -1.38 -34.11 -26.37
C THR A 33 -1.46 -35.11 -27.51
N ASP A 34 -1.59 -34.61 -28.73
CA ASP A 34 -1.90 -35.44 -29.89
C ASP A 34 -1.03 -35.05 -31.08
N ASP A 35 -0.73 -36.05 -31.91
CA ASP A 35 0.08 -35.94 -33.11
C ASP A 35 -0.79 -36.29 -34.34
N PHE A 36 -0.88 -35.37 -35.29
CA PHE A 36 -1.66 -35.56 -36.51
C PHE A 36 -0.77 -35.82 -37.73
N PRO A 37 -1.15 -36.73 -38.64
CA PRO A 37 -0.34 -37.10 -39.80
C PRO A 37 -0.43 -36.11 -40.98
N SER A 38 -1.32 -35.13 -40.91
CA SER A 38 -1.52 -34.12 -41.96
C SER A 38 -2.16 -32.84 -41.40
N PHE A 39 -1.99 -31.73 -42.12
CA PHE A 39 -2.65 -30.45 -41.79
C PHE A 39 -4.19 -30.56 -41.83
N GLU A 40 -4.73 -31.40 -42.73
CA GLU A 40 -6.17 -31.68 -42.81
C GLU A 40 -6.67 -32.42 -41.56
N ALA A 41 -5.90 -33.40 -41.05
CA ALA A 41 -6.24 -34.10 -39.81
C ALA A 41 -6.18 -33.17 -38.58
N LEU A 42 -5.17 -32.31 -38.51
CA LEU A 42 -5.11 -31.25 -37.48
C LEU A 42 -6.32 -30.31 -37.56
N ARG A 43 -6.67 -29.85 -38.77
CA ARG A 43 -7.84 -29.00 -38.99
C ARG A 43 -9.12 -29.67 -38.51
N ASP A 44 -9.33 -30.93 -38.87
CA ASP A 44 -10.53 -31.69 -38.46
C ASP A 44 -10.62 -31.77 -36.94
N HIS A 45 -9.50 -32.02 -36.27
CA HIS A 45 -9.46 -32.03 -34.82
C HIS A 45 -9.82 -30.67 -34.20
N VAL A 46 -9.18 -29.58 -34.64
CA VAL A 46 -9.44 -28.24 -34.10
C VAL A 46 -10.88 -27.78 -34.40
N LEU A 47 -11.39 -28.04 -35.60
CA LEU A 47 -12.70 -27.54 -36.03
C LEU A 47 -13.89 -28.40 -35.59
N ASN A 48 -13.68 -29.69 -35.34
CA ASN A 48 -14.74 -30.63 -35.00
C ASN A 48 -14.62 -31.11 -33.54
N ASP A 49 -13.46 -31.65 -33.15
CA ASP A 49 -13.30 -32.27 -31.83
C ASP A 49 -13.18 -31.22 -30.71
N LEU A 50 -12.45 -30.13 -30.98
CA LEU A 50 -12.27 -29.02 -30.04
C LEU A 50 -13.34 -27.92 -30.14
N ARG A 51 -14.28 -28.05 -31.10
CA ARG A 51 -15.40 -27.11 -31.17
C ARG A 51 -16.29 -27.29 -29.95
N TYR A 52 -16.63 -26.17 -29.31
CA TYR A 52 -17.45 -26.24 -28.11
C TYR A 52 -18.87 -26.72 -28.44
N GLN A 53 -19.36 -27.70 -27.67
CA GLN A 53 -20.50 -28.54 -28.08
C GLN A 53 -21.89 -27.89 -27.92
N ARG A 54 -21.99 -26.77 -27.20
CA ARG A 54 -23.28 -26.12 -26.87
C ARG A 54 -23.14 -24.59 -26.90
N PRO A 55 -24.24 -23.82 -27.07
CA PRO A 55 -24.18 -22.37 -26.93
C PRO A 55 -23.56 -21.95 -25.60
N GLN A 56 -22.65 -20.99 -25.66
CA GLN A 56 -21.85 -20.51 -24.52
C GLN A 56 -22.43 -19.21 -23.99
N ALA A 57 -22.44 -19.03 -22.67
CA ALA A 57 -22.78 -17.75 -22.05
C ALA A 57 -21.54 -16.86 -21.84
N ASP A 58 -20.35 -17.48 -21.71
CA ASP A 58 -19.09 -16.80 -21.46
C ASP A 58 -17.96 -17.35 -22.36
N LYS A 59 -17.03 -16.48 -22.80
CA LYS A 59 -15.84 -16.86 -23.58
C LYS A 59 -15.03 -17.94 -22.89
N MET A 60 -14.96 -17.87 -21.55
CA MET A 60 -14.23 -18.80 -20.70
C MET A 60 -14.83 -20.21 -20.71
N GLU A 61 -16.00 -20.45 -21.31
CA GLU A 61 -16.50 -21.80 -21.54
C GLU A 61 -15.77 -22.50 -22.69
N THR A 62 -15.20 -21.74 -23.63
CA THR A 62 -14.56 -22.28 -24.84
C THR A 62 -13.36 -23.13 -24.50
N PHE A 63 -13.22 -24.27 -25.18
CA PHE A 63 -11.99 -25.06 -25.13
C PHE A 63 -10.80 -24.26 -25.67
N GLY A 64 -9.59 -24.76 -25.44
CA GLY A 64 -8.38 -24.16 -25.95
C GLY A 64 -7.39 -25.19 -26.46
N TRP A 65 -6.37 -24.73 -27.18
CA TRP A 65 -5.29 -25.56 -27.68
C TRP A 65 -4.04 -24.74 -27.99
N VAL A 66 -2.92 -25.43 -28.20
CA VAL A 66 -1.63 -24.86 -28.60
C VAL A 66 -0.98 -25.74 -29.67
N PRO A 67 -0.30 -25.16 -30.67
CA PRO A 67 0.30 -25.92 -31.76
C PRO A 67 1.68 -26.49 -31.39
N THR A 68 1.81 -27.02 -30.17
CA THR A 68 3.04 -27.63 -29.65
C THR A 68 2.72 -28.63 -28.55
N LEU A 69 3.69 -29.45 -28.18
CA LEU A 69 3.59 -30.37 -27.05
C LEU A 69 3.94 -29.66 -25.75
N TYR A 70 3.02 -29.73 -24.79
CA TYR A 70 3.28 -29.43 -23.40
C TYR A 70 3.38 -30.70 -22.61
N MET A 71 4.61 -31.06 -22.25
CA MET A 71 4.85 -32.22 -21.43
C MET A 71 4.55 -31.87 -19.97
N PRO A 72 3.60 -32.55 -19.30
CA PRO A 72 3.33 -32.27 -17.90
C PRO A 72 4.58 -32.56 -17.05
N SER A 73 5.38 -31.52 -16.74
CA SER A 73 6.54 -31.71 -15.87
C SER A 73 6.07 -31.85 -14.43
N THR A 74 6.31 -33.03 -13.86
CA THR A 74 6.10 -33.28 -12.43
C THR A 74 7.15 -32.52 -11.66
N ARG A 75 6.76 -31.37 -11.08
CA ARG A 75 7.61 -30.69 -10.11
C ARG A 75 7.36 -31.32 -8.74
N SER A 76 8.45 -31.75 -8.10
CA SER A 76 8.44 -32.18 -6.71
C SER A 76 8.37 -30.95 -5.82
N PHE A 77 7.23 -30.78 -5.17
CA PHE A 77 7.02 -29.73 -4.19
C PHE A 77 7.22 -30.31 -2.80
N LYS A 78 8.06 -29.65 -1.99
CA LYS A 78 8.16 -29.98 -0.58
C LYS A 78 7.12 -29.18 0.18
N SER A 79 6.13 -29.86 0.74
CA SER A 79 5.13 -29.23 1.60
C SER A 79 5.84 -28.55 2.76
N ARG A 80 5.84 -27.21 2.79
CA ARG A 80 6.39 -26.43 3.93
C ARG A 80 5.74 -26.79 5.27
N LYS A 81 4.54 -27.41 5.24
CA LYS A 81 3.73 -27.74 6.42
C LYS A 81 3.97 -29.15 6.96
N THR A 82 4.43 -30.08 6.12
CA THR A 82 4.60 -31.49 6.50
C THR A 82 5.98 -32.06 6.19
N GLY A 83 6.82 -31.32 5.46
CA GLY A 83 8.09 -31.80 4.91
C GLY A 83 7.94 -32.86 3.81
N ALA A 84 6.72 -33.36 3.59
CA ALA A 84 6.44 -34.37 2.57
C ALA A 84 6.66 -33.78 1.18
N GLU A 85 7.47 -34.47 0.39
CA GLU A 85 7.60 -34.21 -1.03
C GLU A 85 6.37 -34.80 -1.73
N PHE A 86 5.69 -33.98 -2.50
CA PHE A 86 4.57 -34.39 -3.32
C PHE A 86 4.79 -33.80 -4.71
N THR A 87 4.57 -34.61 -5.74
CA THR A 87 4.61 -34.15 -7.11
C THR A 87 3.25 -33.55 -7.47
N ARG A 88 3.26 -32.37 -8.08
CA ARG A 88 2.12 -31.83 -8.81
C ARG A 88 2.60 -31.46 -10.19
N PHE A 89 1.67 -31.48 -11.15
CA PHE A 89 1.92 -30.91 -12.45
C PHE A 89 2.29 -29.43 -12.27
N GLY A 90 3.46 -29.05 -12.76
CA GLY A 90 3.88 -27.65 -12.79
C GLY A 90 2.88 -26.81 -13.60
N PRO A 91 2.74 -25.51 -13.32
CA PRO A 91 1.90 -24.64 -14.13
C PRO A 91 2.50 -24.54 -15.54
N TRP A 92 1.87 -25.16 -16.55
CA TRP A 92 2.35 -25.10 -17.95
C TRP A 92 2.32 -23.65 -18.50
N ARG A 93 1.50 -22.78 -17.90
CA ARG A 93 1.36 -21.35 -18.19
C ARG A 93 2.61 -20.49 -18.06
N ASN A 94 3.70 -21.02 -17.52
CA ASN A 94 4.98 -20.30 -17.50
C ASN A 94 5.92 -20.75 -18.64
N GLY A 95 5.43 -21.57 -19.57
CA GLY A 95 6.18 -22.09 -20.70
C GLY A 95 7.24 -23.14 -20.36
N ALA A 96 7.48 -23.46 -19.08
CA ALA A 96 8.60 -24.30 -18.66
C ALA A 96 8.48 -25.78 -19.08
N ALA A 97 7.32 -26.16 -19.61
CA ALA A 97 6.97 -27.50 -20.06
C ALA A 97 6.68 -27.56 -21.58
N GLU A 98 6.80 -26.43 -22.26
CA GLU A 98 6.56 -26.31 -23.69
C GLU A 98 7.73 -26.90 -24.48
N ALA A 99 7.45 -27.61 -25.56
CA ALA A 99 8.47 -27.97 -26.53
C ALA A 99 8.88 -26.75 -27.36
N ASP A 100 10.16 -26.65 -27.70
CA ASP A 100 10.70 -25.51 -28.45
C ASP A 100 10.18 -25.41 -29.90
N ALA A 101 9.39 -26.39 -30.35
CA ALA A 101 8.89 -26.53 -31.72
C ALA A 101 7.37 -26.33 -31.78
N LEU A 102 6.92 -25.44 -32.65
CA LEU A 102 5.52 -25.20 -33.00
C LEU A 102 5.22 -25.77 -34.38
N SER A 103 4.20 -26.62 -34.47
CA SER A 103 3.87 -27.40 -35.66
C SER A 103 3.10 -26.62 -36.74
N VAL A 104 2.50 -25.48 -36.38
CA VAL A 104 1.81 -24.57 -37.31
C VAL A 104 1.95 -23.12 -36.86
N PHE A 105 1.77 -22.19 -37.79
CA PHE A 105 1.61 -20.79 -37.45
C PHE A 105 0.15 -20.51 -37.04
N CYS A 106 -0.04 -19.69 -36.01
CA CYS A 106 -1.35 -19.24 -35.57
C CYS A 106 -1.36 -17.73 -35.30
N ALA A 107 -2.50 -17.07 -35.56
CA ALA A 107 -2.72 -15.65 -35.26
C ALA A 107 -4.13 -15.39 -34.74
N ASP A 108 -4.25 -14.30 -33.98
CA ASP A 108 -5.52 -13.74 -33.51
C ASP A 108 -5.80 -12.42 -34.19
N VAL A 109 -6.86 -12.33 -34.97
CA VAL A 109 -7.27 -11.09 -35.63
C VAL A 109 -8.45 -10.53 -34.88
N ASP A 110 -8.19 -9.46 -34.13
CA ASP A 110 -9.08 -8.99 -33.07
C ASP A 110 -9.76 -7.66 -33.42
N ASN A 111 -9.31 -7.02 -34.51
CA ASN A 111 -9.77 -5.73 -35.02
C ASN A 111 -9.85 -4.67 -33.89
N SER A 112 -8.81 -4.63 -33.04
CA SER A 112 -8.80 -3.84 -31.81
C SER A 112 -8.36 -2.40 -32.02
N ASP A 113 -7.60 -2.09 -33.09
CA ASP A 113 -7.13 -0.75 -33.39
C ASP A 113 -8.20 0.04 -34.17
N PRO A 114 -8.87 1.04 -33.54
CA PRO A 114 -9.91 1.83 -34.18
C PRO A 114 -9.36 2.77 -35.25
N ALA A 115 -8.04 3.02 -35.28
CA ALA A 115 -7.41 3.88 -36.27
C ALA A 115 -7.11 3.14 -37.59
N ARG A 116 -7.28 1.81 -37.62
CA ARG A 116 -7.01 0.97 -38.78
C ARG A 116 -8.31 0.41 -39.38
N PRO A 117 -8.37 0.19 -40.70
CA PRO A 117 -9.52 -0.47 -41.31
C PRO A 117 -9.76 -1.85 -40.70
N ILE A 118 -11.03 -2.22 -40.53
CA ILE A 118 -11.42 -3.57 -40.11
C ILE A 118 -11.12 -4.55 -41.24
N VAL A 119 -10.52 -5.69 -40.92
CA VAL A 119 -10.30 -6.79 -41.87
C VAL A 119 -11.28 -7.94 -41.62
N SER A 120 -11.78 -8.53 -42.71
CA SER A 120 -12.68 -9.69 -42.69
C SER A 120 -11.93 -11.00 -42.99
N MET A 121 -12.54 -12.15 -42.67
CA MET A 121 -11.99 -13.47 -43.05
C MET A 121 -11.83 -13.59 -44.57
N GLN A 122 -12.73 -13.01 -45.36
CA GLN A 122 -12.66 -13.02 -46.83
C GLN A 122 -11.50 -12.16 -47.35
N THR A 123 -11.26 -10.99 -46.73
CA THR A 123 -10.11 -10.14 -47.06
C THR A 123 -8.80 -10.87 -46.76
N VAL A 124 -8.68 -11.47 -45.58
CA VAL A 124 -7.49 -12.25 -45.18
C VAL A 124 -7.31 -13.47 -46.09
N ALA A 125 -8.38 -14.22 -46.36
CA ALA A 125 -8.37 -15.36 -47.28
C ALA A 125 -7.84 -14.98 -48.66
N SER A 126 -8.32 -13.87 -49.24
CA SER A 126 -7.87 -13.41 -50.56
C SER A 126 -6.37 -13.09 -50.61
N VAL A 127 -5.79 -12.56 -49.53
CA VAL A 127 -4.35 -12.26 -49.47
C VAL A 127 -3.54 -13.54 -49.27
N LEU A 128 -3.96 -14.42 -48.35
CA LEU A 128 -3.33 -15.73 -48.14
C LEU A 128 -3.39 -16.61 -49.40
N ASP A 129 -4.46 -16.49 -50.18
CA ASP A 129 -4.62 -17.17 -51.45
C ASP A 129 -3.61 -16.70 -52.49
N GLY A 130 -3.28 -15.40 -52.48
CA GLY A 130 -2.23 -14.81 -53.31
C GLY A 130 -0.83 -15.24 -52.88
N LEU A 131 -0.62 -15.51 -51.58
CA LEU A 131 0.60 -16.13 -51.06
C LEU A 131 0.68 -17.63 -51.37
N GLY A 132 -0.41 -18.24 -51.85
CA GLY A 132 -0.47 -19.65 -52.23
C GLY A 132 -0.34 -20.63 -51.07
N CYS A 133 -0.58 -20.18 -49.82
CA CYS A 133 -0.37 -20.99 -48.62
C CYS A 133 -1.63 -21.78 -48.21
N ALA A 134 -1.44 -22.92 -47.53
CA ALA A 134 -2.53 -23.68 -46.91
C ALA A 134 -2.92 -23.11 -45.54
N TYR A 135 -4.22 -22.91 -45.31
CA TYR A 135 -4.73 -22.33 -44.05
C TYR A 135 -6.15 -22.77 -43.73
N PHE A 136 -6.55 -22.57 -42.48
CA PHE A 136 -7.95 -22.50 -42.07
C PHE A 136 -8.15 -21.40 -41.03
N MET A 137 -9.36 -20.86 -40.98
CA MET A 137 -9.76 -19.77 -40.12
C MET A 137 -11.12 -20.04 -39.50
N TYR A 138 -11.33 -19.54 -38.29
CA TYR A 138 -12.62 -19.61 -37.61
C TYR A 138 -12.90 -18.39 -36.74
N THR A 139 -14.17 -18.01 -36.63
CA THR A 139 -14.59 -16.90 -35.76
C THR A 139 -14.46 -17.26 -34.29
N THR A 140 -14.10 -16.28 -33.46
CA THR A 140 -14.01 -16.45 -32.00
C THR A 140 -15.38 -16.25 -31.33
N PHE A 141 -15.50 -16.59 -30.04
CA PHE A 141 -16.71 -16.31 -29.26
C PHE A 141 -17.11 -14.81 -29.27
N SER A 142 -16.12 -13.92 -29.32
CA SER A 142 -16.34 -12.46 -29.30
C SER A 142 -16.63 -11.87 -30.68
N HIS A 143 -16.79 -12.70 -31.71
CA HIS A 143 -17.12 -12.26 -33.05
C HIS A 143 -18.50 -11.60 -33.13
N THR A 144 -18.57 -10.48 -33.84
CA THR A 144 -19.82 -9.82 -34.25
C THR A 144 -19.69 -9.38 -35.71
N ALA A 145 -20.81 -9.09 -36.38
CA ALA A 145 -20.79 -8.61 -37.75
C ALA A 145 -20.07 -7.24 -37.85
N GLU A 146 -20.25 -6.39 -36.84
CA GLU A 146 -19.67 -5.05 -36.75
C GLU A 146 -18.19 -5.07 -36.35
N LYS A 147 -17.77 -6.09 -35.60
CA LYS A 147 -16.38 -6.30 -35.17
C LYS A 147 -15.99 -7.77 -35.38
N PRO A 148 -15.58 -8.14 -36.61
CA PRO A 148 -15.13 -9.50 -36.89
C PRO A 148 -13.93 -9.86 -36.03
N LYS A 149 -14.00 -10.97 -35.30
CA LYS A 149 -12.87 -11.54 -34.56
C LYS A 149 -12.67 -12.99 -34.94
N PHE A 150 -11.47 -13.37 -35.36
CA PHE A 150 -11.22 -14.72 -35.88
C PHE A 150 -9.77 -15.15 -35.67
N ARG A 151 -9.55 -16.46 -35.66
CA ARG A 151 -8.21 -17.06 -35.63
C ARG A 151 -7.81 -17.48 -37.03
N VAL A 152 -6.51 -17.41 -37.29
CA VAL A 152 -5.88 -17.89 -38.52
C VAL A 152 -4.87 -18.96 -38.17
N VAL A 153 -4.95 -20.11 -38.83
CA VAL A 153 -3.99 -21.21 -38.70
C VAL A 153 -3.41 -21.49 -40.08
N ILE A 154 -2.09 -21.44 -40.22
CA ILE A 154 -1.38 -21.57 -41.50
C ILE A 154 -0.42 -22.76 -41.40
N ASP A 155 -0.47 -23.64 -42.38
CA ASP A 155 0.48 -24.75 -42.54
C ASP A 155 1.87 -24.19 -42.85
N THR A 156 2.93 -24.84 -42.35
CA THR A 156 4.31 -24.40 -42.60
C THR A 156 5.15 -25.51 -43.23
N ASP A 157 6.31 -25.21 -43.80
CA ASP A 157 7.19 -26.24 -44.37
C ASP A 157 8.07 -26.93 -43.30
N ARG A 158 8.26 -26.27 -42.16
CA ARG A 158 8.95 -26.78 -40.96
C ARG A 158 8.38 -26.21 -39.67
N ASP A 159 8.77 -26.82 -38.55
CA ASP A 159 8.44 -26.30 -37.22
C ASP A 159 9.08 -24.93 -37.00
N LEU A 160 8.40 -24.10 -36.20
CA LEU A 160 8.86 -22.77 -35.80
C LEU A 160 9.28 -22.80 -34.34
N THR A 161 10.26 -21.98 -33.98
CA THR A 161 10.43 -21.55 -32.58
C THR A 161 9.45 -20.43 -32.25
N ARG A 162 9.18 -20.14 -30.96
CA ARG A 162 8.36 -18.98 -30.56
C ARG A 162 8.90 -17.66 -31.11
N ALA A 163 10.22 -17.50 -31.14
CA ALA A 163 10.87 -16.32 -31.71
C ALA A 163 10.60 -16.19 -33.22
N GLU A 164 10.69 -17.29 -33.96
CA GLU A 164 10.36 -17.31 -35.40
C GLU A 164 8.87 -17.09 -35.64
N MET A 165 7.99 -17.68 -34.83
CA MET A 165 6.55 -17.47 -34.91
C MET A 165 6.19 -15.99 -34.73
N LEU A 166 6.80 -15.31 -33.75
CA LEU A 166 6.61 -13.87 -33.56
C LEU A 166 7.12 -13.05 -34.76
N ARG A 167 8.25 -13.43 -35.37
CA ARG A 167 8.77 -12.80 -36.59
C ARG A 167 7.79 -12.91 -37.74
N VAL A 168 7.36 -14.13 -38.02
CA VAL A 168 6.38 -14.41 -39.07
C VAL A 168 5.07 -13.67 -38.79
N ALA A 169 4.65 -13.58 -37.51
CA ALA A 169 3.45 -12.83 -37.11
C ALA A 169 3.56 -11.34 -37.40
N VAL A 170 4.70 -10.70 -37.10
CA VAL A 170 4.92 -9.28 -37.41
C VAL A 170 4.80 -9.05 -38.91
N TRP A 171 5.43 -9.89 -39.73
CA TRP A 171 5.33 -9.77 -41.19
C TRP A 171 3.89 -9.95 -41.68
N LEU A 172 3.23 -11.04 -41.31
CA LEU A 172 1.85 -11.31 -41.70
C LEU A 172 0.87 -10.25 -41.17
N ASN A 173 1.15 -9.63 -40.01
CA ASN A 173 0.30 -8.55 -39.51
C ASN A 173 0.32 -7.35 -40.46
N TRP A 174 1.47 -7.02 -41.04
CA TRP A 174 1.60 -5.94 -42.00
C TRP A 174 1.05 -6.28 -43.37
N THR A 175 1.28 -7.50 -43.86
CA THR A 175 0.98 -7.88 -45.24
C THR A 175 -0.40 -8.51 -45.42
N VAL A 176 -0.90 -9.20 -44.39
CA VAL A 176 -2.13 -10.01 -44.46
C VAL A 176 -3.21 -9.47 -43.52
N PHE A 177 -2.89 -9.14 -42.28
CA PHE A 177 -3.90 -8.82 -41.27
C PHE A 177 -4.22 -7.34 -41.13
N GLY A 178 -3.65 -6.47 -41.98
CA GLY A 178 -3.93 -5.03 -41.97
C GLY A 178 -3.56 -4.32 -40.67
N GLN A 179 -2.59 -4.86 -39.94
CA GLN A 179 -2.16 -4.43 -38.60
C GLN A 179 -3.21 -4.60 -37.51
N GLN A 180 -4.18 -5.52 -37.70
CA GLN A 180 -5.26 -5.79 -36.76
C GLN A 180 -5.07 -7.07 -35.93
N ALA A 181 -3.93 -7.76 -36.06
CA ALA A 181 -3.64 -8.96 -35.27
C ALA A 181 -3.10 -8.61 -33.87
N ASP A 182 -3.52 -9.39 -32.87
CA ASP A 182 -2.98 -9.34 -31.51
C ASP A 182 -1.63 -10.08 -31.47
N LEU A 183 -0.55 -9.32 -31.28
CA LEU A 183 0.82 -9.84 -31.22
C LEU A 183 1.26 -10.24 -29.79
N SER A 184 0.36 -10.20 -28.81
CA SER A 184 0.67 -10.58 -27.43
C SER A 184 0.72 -12.09 -27.21
N ILE A 185 0.00 -12.88 -28.02
CA ILE A 185 -0.25 -14.33 -27.83
C ILE A 185 0.92 -15.28 -28.15
N TYR A 186 2.14 -14.75 -28.26
CA TYR A 186 3.33 -15.49 -28.70
C TYR A 186 4.30 -15.79 -27.55
N ASP A 187 3.91 -15.61 -26.28
CA ASP A 187 4.74 -16.02 -25.14
C ASP A 187 4.65 -17.52 -24.86
N PRO A 188 5.71 -18.10 -24.30
CA PRO A 188 5.63 -19.43 -23.72
C PRO A 188 4.56 -19.49 -22.62
N GLY A 189 3.61 -20.40 -22.75
CA GLY A 189 2.44 -20.53 -21.86
C GLY A 189 1.15 -19.90 -22.40
N ASP A 190 1.21 -19.23 -23.55
CA ASP A 190 0.03 -18.77 -24.28
C ASP A 190 -0.63 -19.89 -25.06
N PHE A 191 -1.95 -19.76 -25.22
CA PHE A 191 -2.82 -20.69 -25.93
C PHE A 191 -3.91 -19.96 -26.69
N ILE A 192 -4.58 -20.69 -27.57
CA ILE A 192 -5.64 -20.17 -28.42
C ILE A 192 -6.95 -20.84 -28.03
N PHE A 193 -8.02 -20.03 -27.95
CA PHE A 193 -9.36 -20.59 -27.80
C PHE A 193 -9.78 -21.31 -29.08
N ALA A 194 -10.29 -22.53 -28.92
CA ALA A 194 -10.86 -23.32 -29.99
C ALA A 194 -12.16 -22.67 -30.53
N PRO A 195 -12.75 -23.20 -31.62
CA PRO A 195 -13.97 -22.62 -32.18
C PRO A 195 -15.15 -22.67 -31.18
N PRO A 196 -15.90 -21.57 -31.00
CA PRO A 196 -17.16 -21.58 -30.26
C PRO A 196 -18.22 -22.41 -30.99
N TYR A 197 -19.35 -22.68 -30.32
CA TYR A 197 -20.45 -23.48 -30.88
C TYR A 197 -20.94 -22.99 -32.26
N ALA A 198 -21.07 -21.67 -32.42
CA ALA A 198 -21.59 -21.04 -33.63
C ALA A 198 -20.49 -20.48 -34.57
N ALA A 199 -19.29 -21.09 -34.58
CA ALA A 199 -18.18 -20.59 -35.38
C ALA A 199 -18.42 -20.74 -36.89
N THR A 200 -18.17 -19.67 -37.65
CA THR A 200 -18.04 -19.75 -39.12
C THR A 200 -16.59 -20.07 -39.49
N VAL A 201 -16.40 -20.81 -40.59
CA VAL A 201 -15.09 -21.33 -41.03
C VAL A 201 -14.78 -20.86 -42.45
N THR A 202 -13.51 -20.62 -42.74
CA THR A 202 -12.98 -20.41 -44.10
C THR A 202 -11.64 -21.11 -44.22
N GLU A 203 -11.40 -21.85 -45.30
CA GLU A 203 -10.22 -22.72 -45.41
C GLU A 203 -9.75 -22.92 -46.85
N ARG A 204 -8.46 -23.24 -46.98
CA ARG A 204 -7.82 -23.74 -48.20
C ARG A 204 -6.73 -24.73 -47.80
N LEU A 205 -7.04 -26.03 -47.87
CA LEU A 205 -6.14 -27.08 -47.39
C LEU A 205 -5.21 -27.66 -48.47
N ARG A 206 -5.60 -27.57 -49.74
CA ARG A 206 -4.83 -28.09 -50.89
C ARG A 206 -3.95 -27.02 -51.51
N ALA A 207 -3.01 -26.51 -50.73
CA ALA A 207 -2.04 -25.50 -51.15
C ALA A 207 -0.64 -25.86 -50.60
N VAL A 208 0.39 -25.10 -50.98
CA VAL A 208 1.73 -25.37 -50.43
C VAL A 208 1.83 -24.83 -49.00
N PRO A 209 2.58 -25.47 -48.10
CA PRO A 209 2.80 -24.89 -46.78
C PRO A 209 3.60 -23.57 -46.88
N LEU A 210 3.37 -22.65 -45.95
CA LEU A 210 4.13 -21.40 -45.87
C LEU A 210 5.60 -21.72 -45.57
N SER A 211 6.51 -21.25 -46.43
CA SER A 211 7.93 -21.42 -46.15
C SER A 211 8.39 -20.49 -45.03
N VAL A 212 8.80 -21.08 -43.90
CA VAL A 212 9.21 -20.32 -42.72
C VAL A 212 10.42 -19.44 -43.04
N ASP A 213 11.41 -19.98 -43.77
CA ASP A 213 12.63 -19.25 -44.09
C ASP A 213 12.39 -18.09 -45.05
N LEU A 214 11.50 -18.27 -46.04
CA LEU A 214 11.08 -17.16 -46.91
C LEU A 214 10.32 -16.09 -46.12
N ALA A 215 9.40 -16.49 -45.24
CA ALA A 215 8.67 -15.55 -44.38
C ALA A 215 9.60 -14.75 -43.44
N LEU A 216 10.64 -15.39 -42.90
CA LEU A 216 11.66 -14.71 -42.08
C LEU A 216 12.53 -13.75 -42.91
N ALA A 217 12.84 -14.09 -44.16
CA ALA A 217 13.54 -13.20 -45.08
C ALA A 217 12.69 -11.97 -45.42
N GLU A 218 11.40 -12.16 -45.73
CA GLU A 218 10.46 -11.06 -45.97
C GLU A 218 10.28 -10.18 -44.73
N GLN A 219 10.24 -10.78 -43.54
CA GLN A 219 10.22 -10.03 -42.29
C GLN A 219 11.48 -9.15 -42.13
N ALA A 220 12.66 -9.67 -42.47
CA ALA A 220 13.89 -8.89 -42.41
C ALA A 220 13.86 -7.69 -43.38
N LEU A 221 13.37 -7.88 -44.61
CA LEU A 221 13.17 -6.79 -45.57
C LEU A 221 12.17 -5.74 -45.06
N LEU A 222 11.06 -6.18 -44.46
CA LEU A 222 10.06 -5.29 -43.86
C LEU A 222 10.69 -4.45 -42.73
N GLN A 223 11.55 -5.06 -41.92
CA GLN A 223 12.24 -4.37 -40.84
C GLN A 223 13.22 -3.30 -41.36
N GLU A 224 13.89 -3.55 -42.48
CA GLU A 224 14.74 -2.56 -43.15
C GLU A 224 13.92 -1.38 -43.69
N GLN A 225 12.77 -1.66 -44.30
CA GLN A 225 11.88 -0.63 -44.87
C GLN A 225 11.15 0.19 -43.80
N HIS A 226 10.85 -0.43 -42.66
CA HIS A 226 10.17 0.20 -41.54
C HIS A 226 10.95 -0.01 -40.23
N PRO A 227 12.08 0.71 -40.03
CA PRO A 227 12.88 0.63 -38.82
C PRO A 227 12.05 1.06 -37.60
N GLY A 228 11.68 0.11 -36.75
CA GLY A 228 10.79 0.32 -35.59
C GLY A 228 9.57 -0.61 -35.56
N SER A 229 9.17 -1.14 -36.72
CA SER A 229 8.13 -2.20 -36.83
C SER A 229 8.51 -3.50 -36.11
N TRP A 230 9.79 -3.70 -35.81
CA TRP A 230 10.37 -4.86 -35.13
C TRP A 230 10.80 -4.52 -33.68
N THR A 231 11.50 -3.39 -33.51
CA THR A 231 12.08 -2.98 -32.22
C THR A 231 11.03 -2.61 -31.16
N ALA A 232 9.87 -2.11 -31.57
CA ALA A 232 8.74 -1.89 -30.66
C ALA A 232 8.19 -3.20 -30.07
N TYR A 233 8.31 -4.32 -30.79
CA TYR A 233 7.69 -5.60 -30.44
C TYR A 233 8.67 -6.60 -29.78
N ILE A 234 9.97 -6.52 -30.05
CA ILE A 234 10.99 -7.44 -29.50
C ILE A 234 11.58 -6.99 -28.16
N VAL A 235 11.62 -5.68 -27.89
CA VAL A 235 12.12 -5.13 -26.61
C VAL A 235 11.29 -5.62 -25.41
N GLN A 236 10.07 -6.12 -25.64
CA GLN A 236 9.22 -6.73 -24.62
C GLN A 236 9.61 -8.17 -24.21
N LYS A 237 10.43 -8.93 -24.96
CA LYS A 237 10.42 -10.42 -24.84
C LYS A 237 11.76 -11.18 -24.79
N GLN A 238 12.91 -10.57 -24.43
CA GLN A 238 14.18 -11.33 -24.30
C GLN A 238 14.56 -11.67 -22.83
N PRO A 239 14.92 -12.94 -22.50
CA PRO A 239 15.47 -13.31 -21.19
C PRO A 239 17.00 -13.05 -21.09
N ARG A 240 17.47 -12.66 -19.90
CA ARG A 240 18.89 -12.40 -19.59
C ARG A 240 19.65 -13.65 -19.14
N SER A 241 20.96 -13.70 -19.45
CA SER A 241 21.91 -14.71 -18.98
C SER A 241 22.50 -14.38 -17.59
N SER A 242 22.84 -15.42 -16.82
CA SER A 242 23.26 -15.36 -15.42
C SER A 242 24.76 -15.10 -15.22
N GLN A 243 25.10 -14.23 -14.25
CA GLN A 243 26.47 -14.04 -13.73
C GLN A 243 26.53 -14.12 -12.18
N PRO A 244 27.72 -14.38 -11.60
CA PRO A 244 27.87 -15.01 -10.28
C PRO A 244 28.06 -14.02 -9.10
N THR A 245 27.73 -14.50 -7.90
CA THR A 245 27.71 -13.78 -6.62
C THR A 245 29.11 -13.65 -5.98
N PRO A 246 29.51 -12.48 -5.42
CA PRO A 246 30.67 -12.36 -4.54
C PRO A 246 30.31 -12.44 -3.04
N SER A 247 31.25 -12.95 -2.25
CA SER A 247 31.15 -13.28 -0.82
C SER A 247 31.33 -12.07 0.12
N ARG A 248 30.58 -12.09 1.23
CA ARG A 248 30.64 -11.12 2.35
C ARG A 248 31.72 -11.54 3.37
N GLY A 249 32.48 -10.57 3.89
CA GLY A 249 33.32 -10.77 5.07
C GLY A 249 33.42 -9.50 5.91
N GLN A 250 33.14 -9.60 7.22
CA GLN A 250 33.83 -8.94 8.35
C GLN A 250 33.31 -9.46 9.72
N PRO A 251 34.08 -9.29 10.83
CA PRO A 251 34.05 -10.17 12.03
C PRO A 251 33.24 -9.65 13.24
N PRO A 252 32.89 -10.51 14.23
CA PRO A 252 32.08 -10.14 15.41
C PRO A 252 32.90 -9.71 16.65
N ALA A 253 32.25 -8.95 17.54
CA ALA A 253 32.75 -8.50 18.84
C ALA A 253 32.80 -9.60 19.93
N ILE A 254 33.65 -9.42 20.94
CA ILE A 254 34.02 -10.43 21.95
C ILE A 254 33.03 -10.47 23.15
N PRO A 255 32.50 -11.64 23.59
CA PRO A 255 31.67 -11.78 24.81
C PRO A 255 32.49 -11.86 26.11
N ARG A 256 31.93 -11.37 27.25
CA ARG A 256 32.50 -11.51 28.62
C ARG A 256 32.10 -12.84 29.31
N SER A 257 32.89 -13.30 30.28
CA SER A 257 32.88 -14.68 30.83
C SER A 257 31.77 -14.97 31.86
N PRO A 258 31.08 -16.14 31.81
CA PRO A 258 30.07 -16.60 32.78
C PRO A 258 30.54 -16.85 34.23
N ALA A 259 31.83 -16.71 34.53
CA ALA A 259 32.43 -17.05 35.82
C ALA A 259 32.62 -15.85 36.77
N ASP A 260 32.21 -14.64 36.37
CA ASP A 260 32.42 -13.41 37.16
C ASP A 260 31.39 -13.30 38.32
N MET A 261 31.90 -13.33 39.55
CA MET A 261 31.12 -13.25 40.79
C MET A 261 31.20 -11.87 41.48
N SER A 262 31.80 -10.86 40.85
CA SER A 262 31.84 -9.49 41.39
C SER A 262 30.45 -8.86 41.45
N VAL A 263 30.22 -7.95 42.40
CA VAL A 263 28.96 -7.20 42.56
C VAL A 263 29.28 -5.72 42.64
N ARG A 264 28.81 -4.92 41.68
CA ARG A 264 28.87 -3.45 41.74
C ARG A 264 27.97 -2.90 42.85
N GLU A 265 28.40 -1.83 43.51
CA GLU A 265 27.70 -1.25 44.67
C GLU A 265 26.31 -0.71 44.31
N GLU A 266 26.12 -0.24 43.07
CA GLU A 266 24.87 0.29 42.55
C GLU A 266 23.83 -0.78 42.12
N VAL A 267 24.19 -2.07 42.14
CA VAL A 267 23.32 -3.16 41.69
C VAL A 267 22.45 -3.65 42.84
N GLU A 268 21.27 -3.04 42.96
CA GLU A 268 20.27 -3.41 43.96
C GLU A 268 18.82 -3.25 43.46
N ILE A 269 17.86 -3.89 44.12
CA ILE A 269 16.43 -3.80 43.78
C ILE A 269 15.83 -2.40 44.02
N GLY A 270 16.54 -1.52 44.73
CA GLY A 270 16.18 -0.11 44.92
C GLY A 270 16.53 0.78 43.74
N ASN A 271 17.42 0.34 42.84
CA ASN A 271 17.89 1.13 41.72
C ASN A 271 16.96 0.98 40.49
N PRO A 272 16.20 2.02 40.08
CA PRO A 272 15.25 1.94 38.98
C PRO A 272 15.88 1.67 37.61
N ALA A 273 17.20 1.87 37.46
CA ALA A 273 17.93 1.50 36.26
C ALA A 273 18.09 -0.02 36.12
N ILE A 274 18.20 -0.74 37.24
CA ILE A 274 18.39 -2.20 37.30
C ILE A 274 17.07 -2.93 37.54
N PHE A 275 16.26 -2.44 38.47
CA PHE A 275 15.04 -3.10 38.95
C PHE A 275 13.87 -2.12 38.99
N ASN A 276 12.79 -2.42 38.28
CA ASN A 276 11.63 -1.51 38.26
C ASN A 276 10.94 -1.50 39.65
N PRO A 277 10.73 -0.33 40.28
CA PRO A 277 10.07 -0.26 41.59
C PRO A 277 8.67 -0.89 41.63
N ALA A 278 7.97 -0.97 40.49
CA ALA A 278 6.68 -1.64 40.41
C ALA A 278 6.77 -3.16 40.67
N TRP A 279 7.95 -3.78 40.53
CA TRP A 279 8.17 -5.22 40.68
C TRP A 279 8.47 -5.65 42.12
N THR A 280 8.81 -4.72 43.02
CA THR A 280 9.32 -5.02 44.37
C THR A 280 8.38 -5.92 45.18
N ASN A 281 7.07 -5.79 44.95
CA ASN A 281 6.05 -6.56 45.64
C ASN A 281 5.58 -7.80 44.86
N PHE A 282 6.02 -8.01 43.61
CA PHE A 282 5.49 -9.07 42.76
C PHE A 282 5.83 -10.46 43.30
N TYR A 283 7.02 -10.64 43.85
CA TYR A 283 7.43 -11.94 44.36
C TYR A 283 6.63 -12.38 45.59
N ARG A 284 6.31 -11.43 46.47
CA ARG A 284 5.50 -11.64 47.68
C ARG A 284 4.00 -11.74 47.37
N ASP A 285 3.48 -10.84 46.53
CA ASP A 285 2.04 -10.60 46.40
C ASP A 285 1.42 -11.27 45.16
N ARG A 286 2.24 -11.73 44.20
CA ARG A 286 1.78 -12.30 42.92
C ARG A 286 2.56 -13.54 42.54
N VAL A 287 2.15 -14.68 43.08
CA VAL A 287 2.70 -15.97 42.70
C VAL A 287 2.15 -16.39 41.32
N VAL A 288 2.99 -16.29 40.28
CA VAL A 288 2.65 -16.69 38.90
C VAL A 288 2.34 -18.18 38.85
N GLU A 289 1.11 -18.53 38.47
CA GLU A 289 0.61 -19.91 38.40
C GLU A 289 0.77 -20.70 39.72
N GLY A 290 0.80 -20.01 40.88
CA GLY A 290 1.02 -20.63 42.19
C GLY A 290 2.44 -21.15 42.43
N SER A 291 3.42 -20.82 41.56
CA SER A 291 4.82 -21.21 41.70
C SER A 291 5.76 -20.03 42.00
N HIS A 292 6.37 -20.04 43.18
CA HIS A 292 7.47 -19.13 43.54
C HIS A 292 8.66 -19.29 42.59
N TRP A 293 8.95 -20.52 42.14
CA TRP A 293 9.98 -20.77 41.13
C TRP A 293 9.77 -19.98 39.83
N LYS A 294 8.56 -20.06 39.25
CA LYS A 294 8.23 -19.33 38.02
C LYS A 294 8.23 -17.82 38.21
N THR A 295 7.83 -17.36 39.38
CA THR A 295 7.80 -15.93 39.73
C THR A 295 9.21 -15.36 39.81
N MET A 296 10.14 -16.04 40.52
CA MET A 296 11.54 -15.64 40.61
C MET A 296 12.22 -15.68 39.23
N ARG A 297 11.99 -16.74 38.45
CA ARG A 297 12.48 -16.85 37.07
C ARG A 297 12.03 -15.67 36.21
N SER A 298 10.77 -15.28 36.32
CA SER A 298 10.21 -14.16 35.55
C SER A 298 10.84 -12.83 35.98
N LEU A 299 10.99 -12.60 37.28
CA LEU A 299 11.60 -11.39 37.81
C LEU A 299 13.07 -11.25 37.39
N LEU A 300 13.87 -12.31 37.55
CA LEU A 300 15.27 -12.29 37.12
C LEU A 300 15.41 -12.17 35.59
N GLY A 301 14.49 -12.75 34.82
CA GLY A 301 14.46 -12.58 33.36
C GLY A 301 14.14 -11.15 32.95
N MET A 302 13.23 -10.48 33.65
CA MET A 302 12.93 -9.07 33.40
C MET A 302 14.10 -8.16 33.77
N VAL A 303 14.81 -8.47 34.87
CA VAL A 303 16.04 -7.75 35.26
C VAL A 303 17.12 -7.95 34.21
N TRP A 304 17.38 -9.21 33.81
CA TRP A 304 18.36 -9.56 32.78
C TRP A 304 18.09 -8.86 31.45
N ALA A 305 16.83 -8.81 31.02
CA ALA A 305 16.43 -8.09 29.82
C ALA A 305 16.60 -6.56 29.98
N LYS A 306 16.19 -6.00 31.12
CA LYS A 306 16.26 -4.57 31.41
C LYS A 306 17.70 -4.04 31.45
N THR A 307 18.63 -4.85 31.95
CA THR A 307 20.07 -4.53 31.96
C THR A 307 20.79 -4.94 30.69
N SER A 308 20.06 -5.41 29.67
CA SER A 308 20.62 -5.88 28.41
C SER A 308 21.69 -6.99 28.58
N GLY A 309 21.56 -7.83 29.62
CA GLY A 309 22.55 -8.87 29.95
C GLY A 309 23.89 -8.37 30.48
N ASP A 310 23.98 -7.09 30.84
CA ASP A 310 25.22 -6.46 31.35
C ASP A 310 25.51 -6.79 32.83
N LEU A 311 24.78 -7.74 33.43
CA LEU A 311 25.03 -8.15 34.81
C LEU A 311 26.02 -9.32 34.86
N THR A 312 26.93 -9.28 35.82
CA THR A 312 27.77 -10.44 36.15
C THR A 312 26.91 -11.55 36.80
N ARG A 313 27.47 -12.76 36.91
CA ARG A 313 26.78 -13.85 37.63
C ARG A 313 26.59 -13.50 39.11
N GLY A 314 27.59 -12.85 39.71
CA GLY A 314 27.51 -12.35 41.08
C GLY A 314 26.37 -11.35 41.29
N GLU A 315 26.16 -10.47 40.32
CA GLU A 315 25.12 -9.44 40.34
C GLU A 315 23.71 -10.02 40.20
N VAL A 316 23.49 -10.94 39.27
CA VAL A 316 22.18 -11.62 39.14
C VAL A 316 21.87 -12.42 40.40
N HIS A 317 22.88 -13.06 40.99
CA HIS A 317 22.75 -13.76 42.27
C HIS A 317 22.42 -12.80 43.43
N HIS A 318 23.04 -11.63 43.46
CA HIS A 318 22.77 -10.59 44.46
C HIS A 318 21.32 -10.10 44.38
N ILE A 319 20.83 -9.80 43.18
CA ILE A 319 19.43 -9.40 42.95
C ILE A 319 18.45 -10.50 43.34
N LEU A 320 18.73 -11.77 43.02
CA LEU A 320 17.90 -12.91 43.45
C LEU A 320 17.70 -12.91 44.96
N ARG A 321 18.80 -12.77 45.73
CA ARG A 321 18.74 -12.75 47.20
C ARG A 321 17.91 -11.59 47.74
N GLN A 322 18.07 -10.39 47.16
CA GLN A 322 17.28 -9.24 47.57
C GLN A 322 15.78 -9.41 47.28
N ILE A 323 15.42 -10.02 46.15
CA ILE A 323 14.02 -10.36 45.85
C ILE A 323 13.50 -11.40 46.84
N ASP A 324 14.28 -12.45 47.12
CA ASP A 324 13.85 -13.54 48.00
C ASP A 324 13.67 -13.09 49.45
N ALA A 325 14.52 -12.18 49.92
CA ALA A 325 14.40 -11.56 51.23
C ALA A 325 13.06 -10.84 51.43
N THR A 326 12.42 -10.32 50.37
CA THR A 326 11.08 -9.72 50.46
C THR A 326 9.98 -10.72 50.82
N ALA A 327 10.26 -12.02 50.69
CA ALA A 327 9.40 -13.14 51.03
C ALA A 327 10.02 -14.03 52.12
N ASN A 328 10.83 -13.47 53.01
CA ASN A 328 11.53 -14.19 54.09
C ASN A 328 12.34 -15.39 53.59
N ASP A 329 13.13 -15.19 52.52
CA ASP A 329 14.05 -16.18 51.95
C ASP A 329 13.37 -17.50 51.55
N TYR A 330 12.10 -17.41 51.12
CA TYR A 330 11.28 -18.57 50.78
C TYR A 330 11.93 -19.44 49.69
N PHE A 331 12.43 -18.84 48.61
CA PHE A 331 13.00 -19.54 47.47
C PHE A 331 14.21 -20.35 47.89
N LEU A 332 15.19 -19.74 48.55
CA LEU A 332 16.42 -20.43 48.95
C LEU A 332 16.12 -21.52 49.99
N THR A 333 15.19 -21.27 50.91
CA THR A 333 14.79 -22.27 51.91
C THR A 333 14.10 -23.48 51.28
N HIS A 334 13.22 -23.28 50.30
CA HIS A 334 12.40 -24.36 49.72
C HIS A 334 13.00 -25.00 48.46
N HIS A 335 13.91 -24.32 47.78
CA HIS A 335 14.49 -24.77 46.51
C HIS A 335 15.99 -25.00 46.58
N GLY A 336 16.69 -24.42 47.56
CA GLY A 336 18.12 -24.61 47.78
C GLY A 336 19.03 -23.79 46.86
N GLU A 337 20.27 -23.60 47.31
CA GLU A 337 21.31 -22.80 46.61
C GLU A 337 21.65 -23.35 45.22
N GLN A 338 21.73 -24.66 45.05
CA GLN A 338 22.04 -25.27 43.75
C GLN A 338 20.98 -24.89 42.70
N LYS A 339 19.70 -24.90 43.08
CA LYS A 339 18.62 -24.60 42.15
C LYS A 339 18.57 -23.10 41.82
N ALA A 340 18.97 -22.24 42.75
CA ALA A 340 19.18 -20.82 42.48
C ALA A 340 20.33 -20.60 41.48
N ALA A 341 21.44 -21.31 41.65
CA ALA A 341 22.56 -21.28 40.71
C ALA A 341 22.14 -21.75 39.30
N ASP A 342 21.41 -22.86 39.19
CA ASP A 342 20.90 -23.38 37.91
C ASP A 342 19.95 -22.39 37.23
N LEU A 343 19.13 -21.67 38.01
CA LEU A 343 18.25 -20.63 37.48
C LEU A 343 19.05 -19.45 36.91
N ILE A 344 20.08 -19.00 37.63
CA ILE A 344 20.93 -17.90 37.19
C ILE A 344 21.67 -18.29 35.91
N ASP A 345 22.23 -19.50 35.85
CA ASP A 345 22.85 -20.04 34.65
C ASP A 345 21.89 -20.05 33.46
N TRP A 346 20.66 -20.50 33.70
CA TRP A 346 19.63 -20.52 32.68
C TRP A 346 19.29 -19.09 32.20
N ILE A 347 19.12 -18.13 33.10
CA ILE A 347 18.82 -16.72 32.78
C ILE A 347 19.96 -16.11 31.96
N MET A 348 21.20 -16.30 32.39
CA MET A 348 22.37 -15.76 31.71
C MET A 348 22.64 -16.44 30.35
N SER A 349 22.13 -17.65 30.15
CA SER A 349 22.16 -18.33 28.85
C SER A 349 21.11 -17.81 27.86
N MET A 350 20.13 -17.02 28.32
CA MET A 350 19.09 -16.49 27.43
C MET A 350 19.68 -15.43 26.50
N PRO A 351 19.35 -15.46 25.19
CA PRO A 351 19.65 -14.35 24.31
C PRO A 351 18.90 -13.13 24.83
N VAL A 352 19.65 -12.08 25.11
CA VAL A 352 19.06 -10.76 25.30
C VAL A 352 18.73 -10.30 23.89
N GLU A 353 17.45 -10.11 23.58
CA GLU A 353 17.08 -9.33 22.39
C GLU A 353 17.85 -8.01 22.52
N ASP A 354 18.70 -7.71 21.54
CA ASP A 354 19.40 -6.43 21.49
C ASP A 354 18.41 -5.34 21.88
N ARG A 355 18.87 -4.34 22.65
CA ARG A 355 18.12 -3.08 22.83
C ARG A 355 17.41 -2.80 21.52
N PRO A 356 16.13 -2.34 21.48
CA PRO A 356 15.60 -1.83 20.23
C PRO A 356 16.69 -0.93 19.68
N GLU A 357 17.30 -1.34 18.56
CA GLU A 357 18.49 -0.68 18.03
C GLU A 357 18.19 0.79 18.14
N ALA A 358 19.10 1.58 18.73
CA ALA A 358 18.92 3.02 18.82
C ALA A 358 18.42 3.45 17.45
N TRP A 359 17.14 3.86 17.38
CA TRP A 359 16.40 3.81 16.11
C TRP A 359 17.24 4.50 15.06
N ALA A 360 17.74 3.73 14.10
CA ALA A 360 18.58 4.21 13.03
C ALA A 360 17.67 4.52 11.85
N PRO A 361 17.66 5.76 11.34
CA PRO A 361 16.88 6.07 10.15
C PRO A 361 17.37 5.23 8.97
N ILE A 362 16.45 4.78 8.11
CA ILE A 362 16.83 3.96 6.93
C ILE A 362 17.57 4.75 5.87
N LEU A 363 17.48 6.08 5.94
CA LEU A 363 18.15 7.02 5.07
C LEU A 363 19.28 7.69 5.83
N GLU A 364 20.34 8.02 5.13
CA GLU A 364 21.41 8.87 5.63
C GLU A 364 20.91 10.31 5.79
N ARG A 365 21.47 11.03 6.76
CA ARG A 365 21.08 12.40 7.06
C ARG A 365 21.88 13.38 6.21
N ASP A 366 21.20 14.33 5.60
CA ASP A 366 21.77 15.46 4.88
C ASP A 366 21.68 16.72 5.74
N GLU A 367 22.75 17.50 5.85
CA GLU A 367 22.71 18.79 6.53
C GLU A 367 22.34 19.90 5.55
N THR A 368 21.23 20.60 5.80
CA THR A 368 20.73 21.64 4.87
C THR A 368 20.80 23.05 5.43
N GLY A 369 20.94 23.20 6.75
CA GLY A 369 20.94 24.50 7.43
C GLY A 369 19.60 25.25 7.36
N VAL A 370 18.53 24.62 6.88
CA VAL A 370 17.21 25.25 6.77
C VAL A 370 16.59 25.37 8.16
N VAL A 371 16.14 26.59 8.49
CA VAL A 371 15.39 26.89 9.71
C VAL A 371 13.96 27.24 9.34
N VAL A 372 13.00 26.56 9.96
CA VAL A 372 11.57 26.79 9.77
C VAL A 372 10.96 27.31 11.06
N GLN A 373 10.34 28.47 10.96
CA GLN A 373 9.62 29.10 12.05
C GLN A 373 8.20 28.53 12.15
N VAL A 374 7.82 27.98 13.30
CA VAL A 374 6.54 27.27 13.49
C VAL A 374 5.62 28.05 14.41
N LYS A 375 4.47 28.45 13.90
CA LYS A 375 3.38 29.03 14.69
C LYS A 375 2.34 27.96 14.98
N GLU A 376 2.43 27.36 16.16
CA GLU A 376 1.54 26.28 16.58
C GLU A 376 0.41 26.79 17.51
N GLY A 377 -0.82 26.44 17.17
CA GLY A 377 -1.99 26.81 17.96
C GLY A 377 -3.25 26.10 17.50
N GLU A 378 -4.30 26.15 18.28
CA GLU A 378 -5.55 25.45 17.98
C GLU A 378 -6.28 26.03 16.76
N CYS A 379 -7.29 25.29 16.29
CA CYS A 379 -8.23 25.76 15.29
C CYS A 379 -8.99 27.01 15.79
N GLY A 380 -8.80 28.13 15.09
CA GLY A 380 -9.49 29.39 15.34
C GLY A 380 -8.79 30.34 16.32
N GLU A 381 -7.65 29.97 16.90
CA GLU A 381 -6.88 30.81 17.84
C GLU A 381 -6.30 32.08 17.23
N GLY A 382 -6.30 32.21 15.90
CA GLY A 382 -5.87 33.42 15.21
C GLY A 382 -4.50 33.34 14.53
N LYS A 383 -3.89 32.15 14.39
CA LYS A 383 -2.60 31.96 13.69
C LYS A 383 -2.50 32.72 12.37
N THR A 384 -3.45 32.44 11.46
CA THR A 384 -3.52 33.07 10.14
C THR A 384 -3.74 34.59 10.24
N HIS A 385 -4.64 35.02 11.11
CA HIS A 385 -4.95 36.44 11.31
C HIS A 385 -3.73 37.23 11.80
N ASP A 386 -3.03 36.69 12.79
CA ASP A 386 -1.81 37.27 13.33
C ASP A 386 -0.70 37.36 12.27
N GLU A 387 -0.53 36.31 11.46
CA GLU A 387 0.45 36.32 10.36
C GLU A 387 0.10 37.34 9.27
N LEU A 388 -1.16 37.44 8.86
CA LEU A 388 -1.60 38.46 7.90
C LEU A 388 -1.46 39.88 8.46
N LYS A 389 -1.70 40.07 9.77
CA LYS A 389 -1.48 41.34 10.47
C LYS A 389 0.00 41.73 10.51
N ARG A 390 0.89 40.75 10.72
CA ARG A 390 2.33 40.93 10.60
C ARG A 390 2.72 41.40 9.20
N ILE A 391 2.25 40.68 8.16
CA ILE A 391 2.54 41.02 6.77
C ILE A 391 2.06 42.44 6.44
N ALA A 392 0.85 42.81 6.86
CA ALA A 392 0.32 44.17 6.66
C ALA A 392 1.18 45.26 7.33
N ARG A 393 1.72 44.97 8.52
CA ARG A 393 2.56 45.89 9.32
C ARG A 393 3.97 46.03 8.76
N GLU A 394 4.64 44.89 8.55
CA GLU A 394 6.07 44.82 8.19
C GLU A 394 6.29 45.07 6.70
N LYS A 395 5.25 44.88 5.88
CA LYS A 395 5.28 45.09 4.43
C LYS A 395 6.40 44.30 3.72
N PRO A 396 6.57 42.99 3.99
CA PRO A 396 7.52 42.17 3.25
C PRO A 396 7.01 41.81 1.83
N ARG A 397 7.87 41.13 1.06
CA ARG A 397 7.47 40.34 -0.12
C ARG A 397 7.26 38.90 0.33
N VAL A 398 6.06 38.35 0.13
CA VAL A 398 5.68 37.05 0.68
C VAL A 398 5.07 36.16 -0.39
N VAL A 399 5.51 34.91 -0.42
CA VAL A 399 4.77 33.80 -1.04
C VAL A 399 3.88 33.18 0.02
N TYR A 400 2.57 33.36 -0.11
CA TYR A 400 1.58 32.89 0.85
C TYR A 400 0.91 31.62 0.34
N VAL A 401 1.30 30.49 0.92
CA VAL A 401 0.89 29.15 0.50
C VAL A 401 -0.36 28.73 1.27
N VAL A 402 -1.41 28.34 0.54
CA VAL A 402 -2.66 27.80 1.08
C VAL A 402 -2.90 26.37 0.63
N ASP A 403 -3.67 25.59 1.38
CA ASP A 403 -3.98 24.20 1.03
C ASP A 403 -4.82 24.06 -0.25
N LYS A 404 -5.76 24.99 -0.48
CA LYS A 404 -6.80 24.92 -1.52
C LYS A 404 -7.00 26.24 -2.24
N ILE A 405 -7.42 26.15 -3.50
CA ILE A 405 -7.67 27.31 -4.37
C ILE A 405 -8.74 28.21 -3.78
N GLU A 406 -9.83 27.64 -3.25
CA GLU A 406 -10.95 28.40 -2.69
C GLU A 406 -10.53 29.23 -1.47
N ASN A 407 -9.45 28.85 -0.79
CA ASN A 407 -8.92 29.58 0.35
C ASN A 407 -8.08 30.80 -0.05
N ILE A 408 -7.58 30.88 -1.29
CA ILE A 408 -6.82 32.05 -1.78
C ILE A 408 -7.65 33.32 -1.65
N GLU A 409 -8.86 33.30 -2.23
CA GLU A 409 -9.73 34.49 -2.23
C GLU A 409 -10.10 34.91 -0.81
N LYS A 410 -10.37 33.92 0.04
CA LYS A 410 -10.67 34.18 1.45
C LYS A 410 -9.51 34.84 2.20
N ARG A 411 -8.27 34.36 2.02
CA ARG A 411 -7.09 34.97 2.66
C ARG A 411 -6.81 36.36 2.10
N ARG A 412 -7.03 36.56 0.80
CA ARG A 412 -6.95 37.88 0.17
C ARG A 412 -7.93 38.86 0.80
N GLN A 413 -9.20 38.49 0.91
CA GLN A 413 -10.21 39.34 1.55
C GLN A 413 -9.88 39.63 3.02
N GLU A 414 -9.43 38.63 3.77
CA GLU A 414 -9.00 38.79 5.16
C GLU A 414 -7.81 39.76 5.28
N PHE A 415 -6.80 39.63 4.40
CA PHE A 415 -5.68 40.56 4.34
C PHE A 415 -6.12 42.00 4.03
N PHE A 416 -7.02 42.20 3.06
CA PHE A 416 -7.55 43.52 2.73
C PHE A 416 -8.34 44.14 3.89
N ALA A 417 -9.07 43.33 4.65
CA ALA A 417 -9.79 43.78 5.84
C ALA A 417 -8.81 44.20 6.96
N ILE A 418 -7.74 43.43 7.18
CA ILE A 418 -6.72 43.70 8.21
C ILE A 418 -5.87 44.93 7.88
N ALA A 419 -5.33 44.99 6.65
CA ALA A 419 -4.47 46.08 6.21
C ALA A 419 -5.26 47.38 5.96
N GLY A 420 -6.56 47.26 5.69
CA GLY A 420 -7.38 48.35 5.19
C GLY A 420 -7.09 48.65 3.71
N ARG A 421 -8.11 49.13 3.00
CA ARG A 421 -8.06 49.31 1.53
C ARG A 421 -6.87 50.12 1.04
N ARG A 422 -6.49 51.18 1.75
CA ARG A 422 -5.39 52.08 1.35
C ARG A 422 -4.02 51.40 1.41
N ASP A 423 -3.73 50.70 2.49
CA ASP A 423 -2.44 50.02 2.62
C ASP A 423 -2.40 48.72 1.82
N ALA A 424 -3.50 47.98 1.73
CA ALA A 424 -3.60 46.80 0.86
C ALA A 424 -3.29 47.15 -0.61
N MET A 425 -3.79 48.27 -1.14
CA MET A 425 -3.50 48.73 -2.50
C MET A 425 -2.02 49.07 -2.76
N ARG A 426 -1.19 49.23 -1.72
CA ARG A 426 0.25 49.43 -1.87
C ARG A 426 0.99 48.12 -2.16
N PHE A 427 0.43 46.99 -1.74
CA PHE A 427 0.99 45.68 -2.04
C PHE A 427 0.77 45.35 -3.51
N LEU A 428 1.75 44.68 -4.12
CA LEU A 428 1.51 43.92 -5.32
C LEU A 428 0.87 42.57 -4.93
N THR A 429 -0.44 42.45 -5.11
CA THR A 429 -1.18 41.21 -4.83
C THR A 429 -1.35 40.38 -6.09
N ARG A 430 -0.86 39.15 -6.08
CA ARG A 430 -0.97 38.18 -7.20
C ARG A 430 -1.39 36.82 -6.68
N GLU A 431 -1.88 35.98 -7.59
CA GLU A 431 -2.19 34.59 -7.31
C GLU A 431 -1.71 33.69 -8.44
N ALA A 432 -1.32 32.46 -8.09
CA ALA A 432 -0.91 31.43 -9.02
C ALA A 432 -1.52 30.09 -8.64
N HIS A 433 -2.43 29.58 -9.48
CA HIS A 433 -3.07 28.28 -9.29
C HIS A 433 -3.58 27.71 -10.62
N SER A 434 -3.87 26.42 -10.62
CA SER A 434 -4.24 25.65 -11.81
C SER A 434 -5.58 26.06 -12.47
N GLN A 435 -6.37 26.92 -11.81
CA GLN A 435 -7.66 27.41 -12.33
C GLN A 435 -7.62 28.90 -12.71
N TYR A 436 -6.52 29.62 -12.45
CA TYR A 436 -6.45 31.07 -12.68
C TYR A 436 -6.32 31.42 -14.17
N ASN A 437 -5.61 30.57 -14.91
CA ASN A 437 -5.33 30.75 -16.33
C ASN A 437 -4.99 29.39 -16.97
N ASP A 438 -5.05 29.28 -18.30
CA ASP A 438 -4.68 28.08 -19.05
C ASP A 438 -3.16 27.78 -18.98
N LEU A 439 -2.38 28.69 -18.40
CA LEU A 439 -0.96 28.52 -18.15
C LEU A 439 -0.71 27.61 -16.94
N ARG A 440 0.35 26.78 -17.03
CA ARG A 440 0.86 26.02 -15.89
C ARG A 440 1.29 26.96 -14.75
N VAL A 441 1.07 26.56 -13.50
CA VAL A 441 1.40 27.35 -12.30
C VAL A 441 2.84 27.86 -12.30
N ALA A 442 3.79 27.06 -12.80
CA ALA A 442 5.18 27.47 -12.92
C ALA A 442 5.41 28.68 -13.84
N LEU A 443 4.70 28.75 -14.97
CA LEU A 443 4.76 29.89 -15.87
C LEU A 443 4.08 31.12 -15.27
N GLN A 444 2.99 30.93 -14.53
CA GLN A 444 2.31 32.01 -13.79
C GLN A 444 3.28 32.64 -12.78
N LEU A 445 3.96 31.82 -11.98
CA LEU A 445 4.95 32.29 -10.99
C LEU A 445 6.18 32.92 -11.63
N PHE A 446 6.65 32.41 -12.78
CA PHE A 446 7.73 33.04 -13.54
C PHE A 446 7.34 34.47 -13.96
N ALA A 447 6.14 34.65 -14.54
CA ALA A 447 5.64 35.97 -14.95
C ALA A 447 5.47 36.92 -13.75
N ILE A 448 4.97 36.41 -12.61
CA ILE A 448 4.87 37.20 -11.37
C ILE A 448 6.25 37.62 -10.87
N ARG A 449 7.27 36.75 -10.95
CA ARG A 449 8.65 37.09 -10.59
C ARG A 449 9.21 38.20 -11.48
N GLU A 450 8.99 38.13 -12.79
CA GLU A 450 9.41 39.20 -13.71
C GLU A 450 8.72 40.54 -13.40
N GLU A 451 7.46 40.50 -12.98
CA GLU A 451 6.75 41.71 -12.53
C GLU A 451 7.34 42.27 -11.23
N LEU A 452 7.66 41.40 -10.26
CA LEU A 452 8.32 41.80 -9.01
C LEU A 452 9.70 42.42 -9.23
N ASP A 453 10.48 41.88 -10.19
CA ASP A 453 11.79 42.39 -10.58
C ASP A 453 11.69 43.79 -11.21
N LYS A 454 10.60 44.09 -11.92
CA LYS A 454 10.32 45.40 -12.54
C LYS A 454 9.67 46.40 -11.57
N ALA A 455 9.12 45.92 -10.46
CA ALA A 455 8.50 46.79 -9.46
C ALA A 455 9.56 47.67 -8.76
N PRO A 456 9.20 48.89 -8.30
CA PRO A 456 10.09 49.71 -7.52
C PRO A 456 10.74 48.93 -6.37
N ALA A 457 12.03 49.16 -6.13
CA ALA A 457 12.78 48.48 -5.08
C ALA A 457 12.05 48.60 -3.73
N GLY A 458 11.91 47.49 -3.01
CA GLY A 458 11.22 47.45 -1.72
C GLY A 458 9.69 47.54 -1.80
N ARG A 459 9.07 47.53 -2.99
CA ARG A 459 7.60 47.44 -3.07
C ARG A 459 7.13 46.13 -2.41
N PRO A 460 6.21 46.19 -1.42
CA PRO A 460 5.70 45.02 -0.75
C PRO A 460 4.82 44.18 -1.68
N ALA A 461 4.78 42.87 -1.47
CA ALA A 461 4.03 41.96 -2.31
C ALA A 461 3.49 40.78 -1.53
N ILE A 462 2.35 40.26 -1.98
CA ILE A 462 1.79 39.00 -1.51
C ILE A 462 1.37 38.17 -2.72
N VAL A 463 2.00 37.01 -2.88
CA VAL A 463 1.75 36.07 -3.97
C VAL A 463 1.10 34.84 -3.37
N PHE A 464 -0.19 34.65 -3.64
CA PHE A 464 -0.93 33.49 -3.17
C PHE A 464 -0.67 32.29 -4.09
N VAL A 465 -0.39 31.12 -3.50
CA VAL A 465 -0.14 29.89 -4.23
C VAL A 465 -0.71 28.70 -3.46
N THR A 466 -1.02 27.61 -4.15
CA THR A 466 -1.42 26.36 -3.47
C THR A 466 -0.21 25.59 -2.96
N GLN A 467 -0.36 24.75 -1.93
CA GLN A 467 0.70 23.84 -1.45
C GLN A 467 1.26 22.97 -2.59
N ALA A 468 0.37 22.38 -3.41
CA ALA A 468 0.78 21.58 -4.55
C ALA A 468 1.62 22.37 -5.57
N GLY A 469 1.24 23.62 -5.84
CA GLY A 469 2.02 24.54 -6.66
C GLY A 469 3.37 24.84 -6.02
N ALA A 470 3.39 25.20 -4.74
CA ALA A 470 4.61 25.61 -4.06
C ALA A 470 5.66 24.50 -3.94
N MET A 471 5.21 23.26 -3.77
CA MET A 471 6.08 22.09 -3.65
C MET A 471 6.73 21.66 -4.97
N GLN A 472 6.19 22.10 -6.11
CA GLN A 472 6.66 21.72 -7.46
C GLN A 472 7.54 22.79 -8.12
N MET A 473 7.83 23.88 -7.41
CA MET A 473 8.54 25.04 -7.95
C MET A 473 10.02 25.06 -7.59
N ASP A 474 10.81 25.58 -8.53
CA ASP A 474 12.13 26.12 -8.23
C ASP A 474 11.98 27.56 -7.69
N TRP A 475 12.52 27.79 -6.50
CA TRP A 475 12.46 29.06 -5.79
C TRP A 475 13.80 29.80 -5.75
N SER A 476 14.81 29.35 -6.49
CA SER A 476 16.16 29.95 -6.53
C SER A 476 16.17 31.47 -6.75
N ARG A 477 15.21 32.02 -7.51
CA ARG A 477 15.05 33.46 -7.81
C ARG A 477 14.24 34.26 -6.78
N TRP A 478 13.80 33.65 -5.69
CA TRP A 478 12.88 34.26 -4.72
C TRP A 478 13.54 34.63 -3.40
N GLY A 479 14.86 34.74 -3.37
CA GLY A 479 15.61 34.98 -2.13
C GLY A 479 15.49 36.36 -1.50
N ASP A 480 14.71 37.27 -2.10
CA ASP A 480 14.25 38.53 -1.50
C ASP A 480 12.86 38.43 -0.86
N CYS A 481 12.26 37.23 -0.85
CA CYS A 481 10.92 36.97 -0.33
C CYS A 481 10.97 36.09 0.92
N GLU A 482 9.87 36.10 1.67
CA GLU A 482 9.53 35.11 2.69
C GLU A 482 8.52 34.11 2.13
N ILE A 483 8.46 32.89 2.68
CA ILE A 483 7.40 31.93 2.38
C ILE A 483 6.63 31.54 3.65
N VAL A 484 5.31 31.53 3.55
CA VAL A 484 4.40 31.18 4.65
C VAL A 484 3.49 30.06 4.21
N PHE A 485 3.50 28.93 4.93
CA PHE A 485 2.57 27.82 4.76
C PHE A 485 1.43 27.94 5.77
N ASP A 486 0.23 28.26 5.30
CA ASP A 486 -1.01 28.21 6.09
C ASP A 486 -1.53 26.76 6.05
N GLU A 487 -1.35 26.04 7.15
CA GLU A 487 -1.44 24.58 7.34
C GLU A 487 -0.18 23.80 6.92
N VAL A 488 0.08 22.69 7.63
CA VAL A 488 1.23 21.81 7.37
C VAL A 488 1.05 21.07 6.04
N PRO A 489 2.00 21.14 5.10
CA PRO A 489 1.91 20.42 3.85
C PRO A 489 2.05 18.90 4.06
N ASP A 490 1.42 18.09 3.21
CA ASP A 490 1.57 16.63 3.23
C ASP A 490 2.73 16.24 2.31
N THR A 491 3.94 16.10 2.87
CA THR A 491 5.17 15.89 2.08
C THR A 491 5.48 14.43 1.79
N PHE A 492 4.77 13.48 2.42
CA PHE A 492 5.04 12.06 2.31
C PHE A 492 4.02 11.34 1.42
N GLN A 493 4.49 10.60 0.42
CA GLN A 493 3.65 9.84 -0.51
C GLN A 493 4.15 8.41 -0.63
N LEU A 494 3.23 7.47 -0.86
CA LEU A 494 3.54 6.09 -1.15
C LEU A 494 3.10 5.72 -2.56
N TYR A 495 3.90 4.91 -3.22
CA TYR A 495 3.56 4.32 -4.51
C TYR A 495 3.81 2.81 -4.46
N ARG A 496 3.00 2.04 -5.17
CA ARG A 496 3.09 0.58 -5.17
C ARG A 496 3.00 0.05 -6.59
N ILE A 497 3.85 -0.92 -6.89
CA ILE A 497 3.87 -1.63 -8.16
C ILE A 497 3.86 -3.12 -7.86
N ASP A 498 3.07 -3.90 -8.60
CA ASP A 498 3.13 -5.34 -8.53
C ASP A 498 4.47 -5.81 -9.11
N ALA A 499 5.40 -6.17 -8.21
CA ALA A 499 6.76 -6.54 -8.56
C ALA A 499 6.80 -7.76 -9.50
N LYS A 500 5.83 -8.67 -9.37
CA LYS A 500 5.81 -9.92 -10.12
C LYS A 500 5.63 -9.70 -11.62
N HIS A 501 4.84 -8.69 -11.99
CA HIS A 501 4.48 -8.42 -13.39
C HIS A 501 5.18 -7.17 -13.97
N HIS A 502 5.76 -6.32 -13.11
CA HIS A 502 6.25 -5.00 -13.53
C HIS A 502 7.67 -4.66 -13.07
N ALA A 503 8.36 -5.49 -12.26
CA ALA A 503 9.72 -5.15 -11.81
C ALA A 503 10.69 -4.98 -12.99
N GLU A 504 10.65 -5.88 -13.98
CA GLU A 504 11.54 -5.80 -15.13
C GLU A 504 11.30 -4.55 -16.00
N VAL A 505 10.02 -4.21 -16.21
CA VAL A 505 9.63 -3.04 -17.01
C VAL A 505 9.92 -1.74 -16.27
N LEU A 506 9.76 -1.73 -14.95
CA LEU A 506 10.08 -0.56 -14.14
C LEU A 506 11.53 -0.09 -14.34
N HIS A 507 12.48 -1.01 -14.49
CA HIS A 507 13.89 -0.69 -14.73
C HIS A 507 14.14 0.04 -16.07
N ARG A 508 13.19 -0.01 -17.02
CA ARG A 508 13.25 0.78 -18.27
C ARG A 508 13.06 2.26 -17.99
N TYR A 509 12.21 2.60 -17.02
CA TYR A 509 11.79 3.97 -16.74
C TYR A 509 12.55 4.59 -15.56
N VAL A 510 12.93 3.76 -14.59
CA VAL A 510 13.49 4.18 -13.31
C VAL A 510 14.77 3.42 -13.01
N ARG A 511 15.76 4.09 -12.43
CA ARG A 511 17.04 3.48 -12.01
C ARG A 511 17.47 4.00 -10.64
N PRO A 512 18.26 3.24 -9.87
CA PRO A 512 18.98 3.78 -8.71
C PRO A 512 19.90 4.92 -9.17
N GLU A 513 19.89 6.01 -8.41
CA GLU A 513 20.77 7.15 -8.62
C GLU A 513 21.82 7.25 -7.51
N ILE A 514 21.40 7.08 -6.25
CA ILE A 514 22.24 7.20 -5.06
C ILE A 514 21.88 6.09 -4.08
N ASP A 515 22.90 5.46 -3.50
CA ASP A 515 22.77 4.61 -2.31
C ASP A 515 22.53 5.52 -1.10
N ASP A 516 21.40 5.34 -0.41
CA ASP A 516 21.00 6.19 0.73
C ASP A 516 20.58 5.28 1.88
N GLY A 517 21.55 4.89 2.72
CA GLY A 517 21.39 3.88 3.75
C GLY A 517 20.92 2.53 3.19
N ASP A 518 19.81 2.02 3.73
CA ASP A 518 19.20 0.75 3.31
C ASP A 518 18.25 0.90 2.10
N CYS A 519 18.28 2.07 1.46
CA CYS A 519 17.47 2.38 0.29
C CYS A 519 18.32 2.77 -0.92
N TYR A 520 17.68 2.71 -2.08
CA TYR A 520 18.11 3.44 -3.26
C TYR A 520 17.23 4.67 -3.43
N SER A 521 17.86 5.84 -3.55
CA SER A 521 17.21 7.00 -4.18
C SER A 521 17.11 6.73 -5.68
N LEU A 522 15.94 7.02 -6.24
CA LEU A 522 15.60 6.69 -7.61
C LEU A 522 15.61 7.93 -8.50
N GLY A 523 16.07 7.74 -9.73
CA GLY A 523 16.03 8.73 -10.80
C GLY A 523 15.41 8.18 -12.07
N LEU A 524 15.02 9.07 -12.99
CA LEU A 524 14.46 8.69 -14.28
C LEU A 524 15.54 8.33 -15.31
N THR A 525 15.25 7.34 -16.13
CA THR A 525 15.94 7.15 -17.42
C THR A 525 15.44 8.19 -18.44
N ASN A 526 16.03 8.23 -19.63
CA ASN A 526 15.51 9.09 -20.70
C ASN A 526 14.08 8.71 -21.08
N VAL A 527 13.80 7.40 -21.21
CA VAL A 527 12.45 6.89 -21.51
C VAL A 527 11.47 7.23 -20.38
N GLY A 528 11.89 7.11 -19.12
CA GLY A 528 11.06 7.49 -17.98
C GLY A 528 10.71 8.99 -17.96
N ARG A 529 11.63 9.86 -18.39
CA ARG A 529 11.37 11.30 -18.54
C ARG A 529 10.36 11.59 -19.65
N ASP A 530 10.43 10.87 -20.75
CA ASP A 530 9.46 11.00 -21.85
C ASP A 530 8.07 10.52 -21.40
N LEU A 531 8.01 9.37 -20.71
CA LEU A 531 6.77 8.86 -20.14
C LEU A 531 6.15 9.85 -19.15
N ALA A 532 6.93 10.45 -18.25
CA ALA A 532 6.45 11.44 -17.28
C ALA A 532 5.88 12.72 -17.91
N ARG A 533 6.20 13.01 -19.18
CA ARG A 533 5.70 14.19 -19.92
C ARG A 533 4.51 13.86 -20.81
N THR A 534 4.22 12.59 -20.99
CA THR A 534 3.17 12.10 -21.89
C THR A 534 1.81 12.28 -21.22
N THR A 535 0.82 12.77 -21.97
CA THR A 535 -0.54 13.01 -21.45
C THR A 535 -1.52 11.88 -21.78
N ASP A 536 -1.25 11.12 -22.84
CA ASP A 536 -2.01 9.95 -23.25
C ASP A 536 -1.10 8.71 -23.18
N VAL A 537 -1.39 7.84 -22.23
CA VAL A 537 -0.52 6.71 -21.87
C VAL A 537 -1.36 5.44 -21.99
N ASP A 538 -0.79 4.38 -22.57
CA ASP A 538 -1.48 3.09 -22.69
C ASP A 538 -1.73 2.43 -21.32
N ASP A 539 -2.60 1.42 -21.28
CA ASP A 539 -3.00 0.77 -20.03
C ASP A 539 -1.84 0.09 -19.28
N TYR A 540 -0.78 -0.30 -19.98
CA TYR A 540 0.37 -0.98 -19.40
C TYR A 540 1.35 0.03 -18.77
N ASP A 541 1.62 1.12 -19.46
CA ASP A 541 2.47 2.21 -18.99
C ASP A 541 1.77 3.08 -17.93
N LYS A 542 0.43 3.09 -17.87
CA LYS A 542 -0.33 3.73 -16.78
C LYS A 542 0.11 3.29 -15.39
N VAL A 543 0.56 2.04 -15.22
CA VAL A 543 1.05 1.50 -13.95
C VAL A 543 2.35 2.19 -13.49
N HIS A 544 3.21 2.58 -14.44
CA HIS A 544 4.50 3.21 -14.17
C HIS A 544 4.44 4.74 -14.24
N HIS A 545 3.53 5.27 -15.06
CA HIS A 545 3.39 6.70 -15.32
C HIS A 545 3.27 7.52 -14.03
N GLY A 546 2.48 7.05 -13.05
CA GLY A 546 2.34 7.74 -11.76
C GLY A 546 3.66 7.88 -11.00
N LEU A 547 4.50 6.84 -10.99
CA LEU A 547 5.84 6.87 -10.40
C LEU A 547 6.77 7.78 -11.20
N CYS A 548 6.73 7.73 -12.53
CA CYS A 548 7.55 8.58 -13.38
C CYS A 548 7.21 10.07 -13.21
N VAL A 549 5.92 10.40 -13.15
CA VAL A 549 5.44 11.76 -12.84
C VAL A 549 5.91 12.21 -11.46
N MET A 550 5.93 11.31 -10.48
CA MET A 550 6.42 11.61 -9.13
C MET A 550 7.92 11.91 -9.12
N LEU A 551 8.73 11.07 -9.78
CA LEU A 551 10.18 11.23 -9.94
C LEU A 551 10.56 12.46 -10.77
N ASN A 552 9.69 12.91 -11.68
CA ASN A 552 9.93 14.09 -12.50
C ASN A 552 9.66 15.41 -11.75
N LYS A 553 9.20 15.36 -10.49
CA LYS A 553 9.00 16.56 -9.66
C LYS A 553 10.36 17.00 -9.10
N PRO A 554 10.81 18.25 -9.38
CA PRO A 554 12.18 18.69 -9.07
C PRO A 554 12.64 18.51 -7.63
N ASN A 555 11.71 18.61 -6.67
CA ASN A 555 12.03 18.58 -5.23
C ASN A 555 11.43 17.37 -4.52
N THR A 556 10.96 16.37 -5.26
CA THR A 556 10.42 15.13 -4.67
C THR A 556 11.40 14.01 -4.91
N HIS A 557 12.00 13.53 -3.83
CA HIS A 557 12.88 12.38 -3.87
C HIS A 557 12.06 11.13 -3.61
N VAL A 558 12.37 10.07 -4.35
CA VAL A 558 11.65 8.80 -4.27
C VAL A 558 12.66 7.70 -3.95
N TRP A 559 12.34 6.87 -2.98
CA TRP A 559 13.18 5.79 -2.52
C TRP A 559 12.46 4.44 -2.61
N VAL A 560 13.28 3.41 -2.72
CA VAL A 560 12.89 2.00 -2.60
C VAL A 560 13.88 1.29 -1.69
N LYS A 561 13.40 0.35 -0.87
CA LYS A 561 14.28 -0.48 -0.04
C LYS A 561 15.20 -1.32 -0.93
N ARG A 562 16.49 -1.36 -0.60
CA ARG A 562 17.53 -2.09 -1.35
C ARG A 562 17.15 -3.56 -1.56
N ALA A 563 16.76 -4.24 -0.47
CA ALA A 563 16.33 -5.64 -0.52
C ALA A 563 15.12 -5.88 -1.45
N ALA A 564 14.18 -4.94 -1.52
CA ALA A 564 13.01 -5.06 -2.38
C ALA A 564 13.34 -4.80 -3.85
N TRP A 565 14.28 -3.88 -4.12
CA TRP A 565 14.75 -3.57 -5.47
C TRP A 565 15.64 -4.69 -6.05
N ASP A 566 16.57 -5.20 -5.25
CA ASP A 566 17.56 -6.21 -5.68
C ASP A 566 16.95 -7.61 -5.76
N SER A 567 15.87 -7.88 -5.03
CA SER A 567 15.19 -9.17 -5.01
C SER A 567 13.66 -9.01 -5.03
N PRO A 568 13.08 -8.61 -6.18
CA PRO A 568 11.65 -8.28 -6.29
C PRO A 568 10.69 -9.47 -6.06
N SER A 569 11.20 -10.69 -6.11
CA SER A 569 10.42 -11.94 -6.19
C SER A 569 9.79 -12.38 -4.86
N ASP A 570 10.20 -11.84 -3.71
CA ASP A 570 9.77 -12.32 -2.39
C ASP A 570 8.52 -11.60 -1.83
N SER A 571 8.21 -10.37 -2.25
CA SER A 571 7.12 -9.58 -1.65
C SER A 571 5.86 -9.44 -2.51
N GLY A 572 5.89 -9.80 -3.79
CA GLY A 572 4.78 -9.63 -4.74
C GLY A 572 4.39 -8.17 -5.04
N VAL A 573 4.72 -7.22 -4.15
CA VAL A 573 4.51 -5.79 -4.31
C VAL A 573 5.83 -5.09 -3.98
N MET A 574 6.30 -4.27 -4.91
CA MET A 574 7.40 -3.33 -4.72
C MET A 574 6.81 -2.00 -4.28
N GLU A 575 7.39 -1.42 -3.25
CA GLU A 575 6.84 -0.26 -2.59
C GLU A 575 7.87 0.86 -2.59
N PHE A 576 7.41 2.04 -2.99
CA PHE A 576 8.19 3.26 -3.06
C PHE A 576 7.60 4.26 -2.08
N PHE A 577 8.46 5.06 -1.49
CA PHE A 577 8.04 6.21 -0.72
C PHE A 577 8.74 7.45 -1.25
N ALA A 578 8.04 8.56 -1.17
CA ALA A 578 8.54 9.83 -1.68
C ALA A 578 8.37 10.91 -0.62
N ILE A 579 9.36 11.77 -0.53
CA ILE A 579 9.36 12.91 0.37
C ILE A 579 9.73 14.14 -0.45
N THR A 580 8.88 15.16 -0.38
CA THR A 580 9.27 16.47 -0.91
C THR A 580 10.28 17.12 0.03
N ALA A 581 11.47 17.40 -0.50
CA ALA A 581 12.58 17.98 0.24
C ALA A 581 12.32 19.45 0.60
N PRO A 582 12.85 19.92 1.74
CA PRO A 582 12.83 21.33 2.15
C PRO A 582 13.89 22.17 1.42
N LEU A 583 14.77 21.55 0.63
CA LEU A 583 15.91 22.20 -0.03
C LEU A 583 15.51 23.38 -0.93
N ASN A 584 14.34 23.28 -1.56
CA ASN A 584 13.82 24.35 -2.39
C ASN A 584 13.35 25.57 -1.59
N LEU A 585 13.30 25.48 -0.26
CA LEU A 585 12.92 26.60 0.62
C LEU A 585 14.13 27.41 1.09
N ALA A 586 15.35 26.86 0.95
CA ALA A 586 16.60 27.52 1.35
C ALA A 586 16.83 28.91 0.74
N PRO A 587 16.36 29.22 -0.50
CA PRO A 587 16.52 30.56 -1.04
C PRO A 587 15.78 31.64 -0.25
N PHE A 588 14.64 31.34 0.39
CA PHE A 588 13.81 32.35 1.04
C PHE A 588 14.50 32.96 2.27
N THR A 589 14.26 34.25 2.50
CA THR A 589 14.76 34.97 3.69
C THR A 589 14.19 34.43 5.00
N ALA A 590 12.98 33.88 4.98
CA ALA A 590 12.36 33.19 6.10
C ALA A 590 11.35 32.16 5.58
N VAL A 591 11.26 31.04 6.28
CA VAL A 591 10.27 29.98 6.04
C VAL A 591 9.40 29.86 7.29
N ARG A 592 8.08 30.02 7.12
CA ARG A 592 7.11 29.96 8.22
C ARG A 592 6.06 28.90 7.98
N LEU A 593 5.73 28.16 9.03
CA LEU A 593 4.74 27.10 9.04
C LEU A 593 3.68 27.38 10.10
N LEU A 594 2.42 27.53 9.68
CA LEU A 594 1.28 27.70 10.57
C LEU A 594 0.53 26.37 10.66
N GLY A 595 0.25 25.88 11.87
CA GLY A 595 -0.44 24.60 11.99
C GLY A 595 -0.97 24.30 13.39
N ASP A 596 -1.78 23.26 13.48
CA ASP A 596 -2.21 22.65 14.74
C ASP A 596 -1.43 21.34 14.94
N GLU A 597 -0.78 21.19 16.10
CA GLU A 597 0.16 20.10 16.38
C GLU A 597 1.19 19.88 15.25
N ALA A 598 1.71 20.97 14.66
CA ALA A 598 2.60 20.92 13.52
C ALA A 598 3.88 20.11 13.82
N MET A 599 4.40 20.21 15.04
CA MET A 599 5.59 19.48 15.47
C MET A 599 5.41 17.96 15.51
N LYS A 600 4.16 17.47 15.60
CA LYS A 600 3.82 16.04 15.54
C LYS A 600 3.60 15.52 14.12
N SER A 601 3.64 16.40 13.12
CA SER A 601 3.36 16.04 11.74
C SER A 601 4.44 15.15 11.13
N VAL A 602 4.03 14.28 10.19
CA VAL A 602 4.96 13.47 9.38
C VAL A 602 5.98 14.35 8.67
N THR A 603 5.58 15.54 8.19
CA THR A 603 6.47 16.46 7.49
C THR A 603 7.58 17.01 8.37
N VAL A 604 7.25 17.54 9.56
CA VAL A 604 8.27 18.04 10.49
C VAL A 604 9.22 16.90 10.88
N ARG A 605 8.68 15.73 11.20
CA ARG A 605 9.49 14.56 11.61
C ARG A 605 10.39 14.07 10.48
N ALA A 606 9.88 13.94 9.25
CA ALA A 606 10.68 13.53 8.11
C ALA A 606 11.75 14.57 7.74
N TRP A 607 11.43 15.86 7.79
CA TRP A 607 12.38 16.93 7.48
C TRP A 607 13.49 17.07 8.51
N SER A 608 13.19 16.99 9.81
CA SER A 608 14.22 16.99 10.85
C SER A 608 15.15 15.78 10.74
N GLN A 609 14.61 14.60 10.41
CA GLN A 609 15.41 13.37 10.39
C GLN A 609 16.24 13.23 9.12
N LYS A 610 15.69 13.51 7.94
CA LYS A 610 16.42 13.38 6.66
C LYS A 610 17.28 14.59 6.34
N TRP A 611 16.84 15.82 6.61
CA TRP A 611 17.50 17.05 6.15
C TRP A 611 18.00 17.98 7.26
N ASP A 612 17.98 17.50 8.52
CA ASP A 612 18.36 18.30 9.69
C ASP A 612 17.68 19.67 9.76
N VAL A 613 16.41 19.75 9.34
CA VAL A 613 15.67 21.00 9.42
C VAL A 613 15.41 21.33 10.89
N GLN A 614 15.81 22.54 11.27
CA GLN A 614 15.55 23.11 12.59
C GLN A 614 14.17 23.76 12.60
N PHE A 615 13.37 23.47 13.61
CA PHE A 615 12.04 24.05 13.78
C PHE A 615 12.00 24.92 15.03
N GLU A 616 11.79 26.22 14.83
CA GLU A 616 11.78 27.22 15.89
C GLU A 616 10.34 27.65 16.19
N PRO A 617 9.83 27.43 17.42
CA PRO A 617 8.48 27.88 17.76
C PRO A 617 8.41 29.41 17.81
N ILE A 618 7.32 29.97 17.26
CA ILE A 618 6.99 31.39 17.35
C ILE A 618 5.68 31.56 18.12
N ASP A 619 5.75 32.36 19.17
CA ASP A 619 4.59 32.80 19.92
C ASP A 619 3.76 33.84 19.17
N PHE A 620 2.46 33.85 19.46
CA PHE A 620 1.53 34.83 18.92
C PHE A 620 0.40 35.10 19.92
N GLU A 621 -0.30 36.22 19.72
CA GLU A 621 -1.44 36.56 20.54
C GLU A 621 -2.63 35.63 20.23
N ARG A 622 -2.87 34.67 21.13
CA ARG A 622 -3.96 33.71 21.00
C ARG A 622 -5.29 34.34 21.39
N ARG A 623 -6.32 34.12 20.57
CA ARG A 623 -7.70 34.42 20.95
C ARG A 623 -8.09 33.62 22.19
N LYS A 624 -8.86 34.22 23.09
CA LYS A 624 -9.39 33.56 24.28
C LYS A 624 -10.88 33.28 24.11
N ARG A 625 -11.32 32.08 24.49
CA ARG A 625 -12.73 31.69 24.43
C ARG A 625 -13.48 32.34 25.59
N ILE A 626 -14.68 32.85 25.35
CA ILE A 626 -15.55 33.35 26.42
C ILE A 626 -15.96 32.21 27.35
N ILE A 627 -16.32 31.06 26.76
CA ILE A 627 -16.62 29.83 27.49
C ILE A 627 -15.66 28.72 27.01
N PRO A 628 -14.99 28.00 27.92
CA PRO A 628 -14.18 26.84 27.57
C PRO A 628 -14.93 25.82 26.71
N THR A 629 -14.23 25.09 25.85
CA THR A 629 -14.84 23.95 25.12
C THR A 629 -15.31 22.86 26.09
N ALA A 630 -14.59 22.67 27.19
CA ALA A 630 -14.89 21.65 28.19
C ALA A 630 -16.30 21.78 28.78
N ASP A 631 -16.83 23.00 28.88
CA ASP A 631 -18.16 23.26 29.44
C ASP A 631 -19.28 23.14 28.40
N ARG A 632 -18.92 22.96 27.12
CA ARG A 632 -19.85 22.97 25.99
C ARG A 632 -19.93 21.65 25.24
N VAL A 633 -19.02 20.71 25.49
CA VAL A 633 -18.86 19.51 24.68
C VAL A 633 -19.43 18.27 25.35
N THR A 634 -20.22 17.50 24.60
CA THR A 634 -20.59 16.11 24.93
C THR A 634 -20.17 15.20 23.77
N ILE A 635 -19.37 14.18 24.06
CA ILE A 635 -18.81 13.24 23.09
C ILE A 635 -19.49 11.88 23.28
N LYS A 636 -20.27 11.46 22.29
CA LYS A 636 -20.98 10.19 22.28
C LYS A 636 -20.24 9.18 21.41
N TYR A 637 -20.06 7.96 21.91
CA TYR A 637 -19.42 6.86 21.19
C TYR A 637 -20.14 5.54 21.39
N VAL A 638 -19.88 4.56 20.51
CA VAL A 638 -20.69 3.34 20.44
C VAL A 638 -19.91 2.05 20.68
N SER A 639 -18.58 2.07 20.55
CA SER A 639 -17.73 0.87 20.63
C SER A 639 -16.59 1.04 21.65
N ASP A 640 -16.56 0.23 22.70
CA ASP A 640 -15.47 0.19 23.68
C ASP A 640 -14.26 -0.58 23.18
N HIS A 641 -14.49 -1.70 22.49
CA HIS A 641 -13.43 -2.68 22.26
C HIS A 641 -12.87 -2.67 20.85
N ARG A 642 -13.57 -2.05 19.91
CA ARG A 642 -13.16 -2.01 18.51
C ARG A 642 -13.12 -0.60 17.98
N ASP A 643 -12.00 -0.28 17.36
CA ASP A 643 -11.83 1.02 16.74
C ASP A 643 -12.54 1.09 15.37
N SER A 644 -12.70 2.31 14.85
CA SER A 644 -13.16 2.58 13.49
C SER A 644 -12.22 1.90 12.48
N SER A 645 -12.77 1.21 11.49
CA SER A 645 -12.00 0.72 10.34
C SER A 645 -12.94 0.46 9.17
N ILE A 646 -12.42 0.54 7.95
CA ILE A 646 -13.19 0.23 6.73
C ILE A 646 -13.76 -1.19 6.82
N THR A 647 -12.99 -2.14 7.36
CA THR A 647 -13.45 -3.52 7.59
C THR A 647 -14.58 -3.57 8.61
N ARG A 648 -14.44 -2.91 9.77
CA ARG A 648 -15.50 -2.86 10.80
C ARG A 648 -16.79 -2.31 10.21
N PHE A 649 -16.73 -1.21 9.46
CA PHE A 649 -17.90 -0.57 8.83
C PHE A 649 -18.63 -1.42 7.79
N ARG A 650 -18.10 -2.59 7.41
CA ARG A 650 -18.68 -3.51 6.42
C ARG A 650 -19.12 -4.85 7.00
N GLU A 651 -18.99 -5.04 8.31
CA GLU A 651 -19.41 -6.30 8.95
C GLU A 651 -20.94 -6.47 8.94
N GLY A 652 -21.39 -7.71 9.17
CA GLY A 652 -22.79 -8.10 8.97
C GLY A 652 -23.79 -7.45 9.93
N ASP A 653 -23.33 -6.79 11.00
CA ASP A 653 -24.17 -5.95 11.87
C ASP A 653 -24.33 -4.52 11.34
N MET A 654 -23.77 -4.23 10.15
CA MET A 654 -23.91 -2.96 9.44
C MET A 654 -23.70 -1.74 10.35
N PRO A 655 -22.57 -1.67 11.08
CA PRO A 655 -22.44 -0.78 12.22
C PRO A 655 -22.47 0.71 11.83
N LEU A 656 -22.07 1.04 10.60
CA LEU A 656 -22.17 2.39 10.07
C LEU A 656 -23.63 2.82 9.82
N ASP A 657 -24.46 1.90 9.32
CA ASP A 657 -25.88 2.15 9.08
C ASP A 657 -26.61 2.30 10.43
N ALA A 658 -26.41 1.34 11.34
CA ALA A 658 -26.99 1.36 12.68
C ALA A 658 -26.60 2.61 13.46
N TRP A 659 -25.30 2.96 13.47
CA TRP A 659 -24.82 4.13 14.18
C TRP A 659 -25.32 5.44 13.56
N SER A 660 -25.27 5.59 12.23
CA SER A 660 -25.76 6.82 11.59
C SER A 660 -27.28 7.00 11.69
N SER A 661 -28.04 5.90 11.67
CA SER A 661 -29.49 5.92 11.92
C SER A 661 -29.79 6.36 13.36
N TRP A 662 -29.06 5.84 14.33
CA TRP A 662 -29.20 6.27 15.73
C TRP A 662 -28.82 7.74 15.91
N VAL A 663 -27.73 8.20 15.30
CA VAL A 663 -27.32 9.61 15.33
C VAL A 663 -28.42 10.50 14.76
N LYS A 664 -29.06 10.11 13.66
CA LYS A 664 -30.20 10.84 13.08
C LYS A 664 -31.36 10.94 14.08
N GLN A 665 -31.67 9.85 14.78
CA GLN A 665 -32.72 9.82 15.79
C GLN A 665 -32.38 10.72 16.99
N ASP A 666 -31.15 10.65 17.50
CA ASP A 666 -30.68 11.50 18.61
C ASP A 666 -30.65 12.99 18.22
N ALA A 667 -30.31 13.29 16.96
CA ALA A 667 -30.31 14.63 16.37
C ALA A 667 -31.71 15.24 16.23
N GLY A 668 -32.73 14.42 16.00
CA GLY A 668 -34.09 14.89 15.76
C GLY A 668 -34.16 15.73 14.49
N GLN A 669 -34.50 17.01 14.62
CA GLN A 669 -34.57 17.98 13.51
C GLN A 669 -33.30 18.82 13.37
N ASP A 670 -32.33 18.70 14.30
CA ASP A 670 -31.10 19.46 14.20
C ASP A 670 -30.23 18.93 13.05
N PRO A 671 -29.67 19.79 12.19
CA PRO A 671 -28.76 19.36 11.15
C PRO A 671 -27.45 18.83 11.77
N VAL A 672 -26.87 17.80 11.16
CA VAL A 672 -25.68 17.11 11.68
C VAL A 672 -24.57 17.27 10.67
N LEU A 673 -23.53 18.04 10.98
CA LEU A 673 -22.34 18.11 10.13
C LEU A 673 -21.64 16.75 10.16
N TRP A 674 -21.43 16.10 9.02
CA TRP A 674 -20.84 14.76 9.03
C TRP A 674 -19.81 14.51 7.93
N SER A 675 -18.98 13.50 8.17
CA SER A 675 -18.01 13.02 7.20
C SER A 675 -17.88 11.50 7.26
N ALA A 676 -17.55 10.90 6.12
CA ALA A 676 -17.24 9.48 5.97
C ALA A 676 -16.19 9.30 4.86
N ASN A 677 -15.55 8.14 4.80
CA ASN A 677 -14.75 7.80 3.61
C ASN A 677 -15.66 7.77 2.36
N ASP A 678 -15.20 8.27 1.21
CA ASP A 678 -16.03 8.40 -0.01
C ASP A 678 -16.76 7.12 -0.40
N ARG A 679 -16.07 5.97 -0.30
CA ARG A 679 -16.62 4.63 -0.60
C ARG A 679 -17.70 4.16 0.37
N LEU A 680 -17.89 4.84 1.50
CA LEU A 680 -18.86 4.53 2.55
C LEU A 680 -19.93 5.61 2.69
N LYS A 681 -19.78 6.76 2.02
CA LYS A 681 -20.70 7.90 2.08
C LYS A 681 -22.15 7.49 1.83
N ALA A 682 -22.40 6.65 0.83
CA ALA A 682 -23.75 6.18 0.47
C ALA A 682 -24.42 5.28 1.54
N LYS A 683 -23.66 4.81 2.54
CA LYS A 683 -24.18 3.96 3.63
C LYS A 683 -24.62 4.76 4.86
N VAL A 684 -24.30 6.04 4.93
CA VAL A 684 -24.65 6.91 6.06
C VAL A 684 -26.06 7.44 5.87
N LYS A 685 -26.89 7.40 6.92
CA LYS A 685 -28.32 7.79 6.87
C LYS A 685 -28.60 9.27 7.23
N LEU A 686 -27.59 10.12 7.13
CA LEU A 686 -27.69 11.58 7.35
C LEU A 686 -27.86 12.33 6.03
N ASP A 687 -28.29 13.58 6.09
CA ASP A 687 -28.52 14.40 4.89
C ASP A 687 -27.21 14.69 4.16
N LEU A 688 -27.17 14.43 2.85
CA LEU A 688 -25.98 14.69 2.03
C LEU A 688 -25.65 16.18 1.92
N ALA A 689 -26.60 17.09 2.15
CA ALA A 689 -26.35 18.53 2.17
C ALA A 689 -25.38 18.94 3.30
N ASP A 690 -25.37 18.19 4.41
CA ASP A 690 -24.55 18.45 5.59
C ASP A 690 -23.20 17.70 5.56
N HIS A 691 -22.91 17.01 4.44
CA HIS A 691 -21.67 16.26 4.27
C HIS A 691 -20.52 17.14 3.79
N ILE A 692 -19.36 17.03 4.43
CA ILE A 692 -18.08 17.54 3.89
C ILE A 692 -17.00 16.46 3.88
N SER A 693 -15.96 16.66 3.08
CA SER A 693 -14.82 15.73 3.08
C SER A 693 -14.08 15.77 4.44
N PRO A 694 -13.40 14.67 4.85
CA PRO A 694 -12.73 14.61 6.14
C PRO A 694 -11.64 15.69 6.29
N LYS A 695 -10.88 15.93 5.22
CA LYS A 695 -9.88 17.00 5.10
C LYS A 695 -10.46 18.21 4.35
N ALA A 696 -11.36 18.93 5.01
CA ALA A 696 -11.95 20.15 4.47
C ALA A 696 -11.32 21.40 5.10
N HIS A 697 -10.07 21.79 4.83
CA HIS A 697 -9.44 22.96 5.51
C HIS A 697 -10.15 24.30 5.24
N GLY A 698 -10.01 25.27 6.14
CA GLY A 698 -10.36 26.68 5.89
C GLY A 698 -11.84 27.11 5.86
N ARG A 699 -12.84 26.23 5.98
CA ARG A 699 -14.29 26.59 6.03
C ARG A 699 -14.75 27.21 7.35
N ASN A 700 -15.29 28.43 7.32
CA ASN A 700 -15.85 29.13 8.48
C ASN A 700 -17.39 29.21 8.46
N ASP A 701 -18.01 28.84 7.35
CA ASP A 701 -19.46 28.89 7.11
C ASP A 701 -20.24 27.78 7.85
N LEU A 702 -19.52 26.82 8.45
CA LEU A 702 -20.06 25.67 9.18
C LEU A 702 -20.28 25.91 10.67
N GLN A 703 -20.05 27.13 11.16
CA GLN A 703 -20.10 27.43 12.60
C GLN A 703 -21.52 27.35 13.21
N HIS A 704 -22.56 27.23 12.38
CA HIS A 704 -23.95 27.12 12.82
C HIS A 704 -24.34 25.71 13.31
N TYR A 705 -23.55 24.68 12.97
CA TYR A 705 -23.84 23.30 13.39
C TYR A 705 -23.58 23.12 14.89
N LYS A 706 -24.51 22.43 15.56
CA LYS A 706 -24.43 22.06 16.99
C LYS A 706 -24.18 20.57 17.20
N ARG A 707 -24.23 19.79 16.11
CA ARG A 707 -24.11 18.34 16.09
C ARG A 707 -23.15 17.94 14.99
N VAL A 708 -22.20 17.08 15.33
CA VAL A 708 -21.10 16.71 14.43
C VAL A 708 -20.84 15.22 14.50
N ALA A 709 -20.76 14.52 13.37
CA ALA A 709 -20.54 13.09 13.31
C ALA A 709 -19.32 12.70 12.47
N TRP A 710 -18.41 11.93 13.08
CA TRP A 710 -17.20 11.42 12.43
C TRP A 710 -17.34 9.92 12.16
N PHE A 711 -17.57 9.56 10.89
CA PHE A 711 -17.68 8.18 10.44
C PHE A 711 -16.52 7.77 9.51
N VAL A 712 -15.35 8.33 9.78
CA VAL A 712 -14.17 8.16 8.94
C VAL A 712 -13.19 7.21 9.62
N ALA A 713 -12.57 6.34 8.83
CA ALA A 713 -11.41 5.57 9.22
C ALA A 713 -10.24 5.94 8.28
N MET A 714 -9.17 6.51 8.85
CA MET A 714 -8.01 7.03 8.09
C MET A 714 -6.69 6.46 8.60
N LYS A 715 -6.74 5.29 9.24
CA LYS A 715 -5.56 4.56 9.73
C LYS A 715 -4.57 4.30 8.59
N ALA A 716 -3.31 4.62 8.85
CA ALA A 716 -2.19 4.31 7.97
C ALA A 716 -2.13 2.81 7.67
N SER A 717 -1.66 2.45 6.48
CA SER A 717 -1.46 1.04 6.16
C SER A 717 -0.31 0.46 7.00
N LYS A 718 -0.29 -0.86 7.23
CA LYS A 718 0.82 -1.52 7.95
C LYS A 718 2.19 -1.17 7.35
N PHE A 719 2.24 -1.03 6.03
CA PHE A 719 3.43 -0.64 5.32
C PHE A 719 3.82 0.81 5.59
N GLU A 720 2.88 1.75 5.47
CA GLU A 720 3.13 3.16 5.80
C GLU A 720 3.66 3.32 7.22
N ILE A 721 3.08 2.56 8.17
CA ILE A 721 3.55 2.50 9.55
C ILE A 721 4.99 2.00 9.63
N ALA A 722 5.31 0.89 8.96
CA ALA A 722 6.66 0.35 8.96
C ALA A 722 7.66 1.35 8.35
N THR A 723 7.37 1.88 7.16
CA THR A 723 8.24 2.85 6.48
C THR A 723 8.46 4.11 7.29
N LEU A 724 7.40 4.73 7.85
CA LEU A 724 7.55 5.96 8.63
C LEU A 724 8.20 5.72 10.00
N LYS A 725 8.00 4.53 10.60
CA LYS A 725 8.73 4.13 11.80
C LYS A 725 10.22 4.02 11.51
N GLU A 726 10.61 3.36 10.43
CA GLU A 726 12.02 3.21 10.11
C GLU A 726 12.62 4.54 9.62
N LEU A 727 11.87 5.38 8.89
CA LEU A 727 12.33 6.67 8.34
C LEU A 727 12.50 7.77 9.40
N CYS A 728 11.56 7.89 10.35
CA CYS A 728 11.54 9.02 11.28
C CYS A 728 11.08 8.67 12.71
N GLY A 729 11.06 7.38 13.06
CA GLY A 729 10.76 6.89 14.40
C GLY A 729 9.27 6.94 14.78
N LEU A 730 8.38 7.32 13.86
CA LEU A 730 6.95 7.47 14.16
C LEU A 730 6.28 6.10 14.40
N SER A 731 5.70 5.95 15.58
CA SER A 731 4.93 4.77 15.95
C SER A 731 3.58 4.70 15.21
N ALA A 732 2.99 3.51 15.19
CA ALA A 732 1.64 3.30 14.64
C ALA A 732 0.58 4.19 15.32
N GLN A 733 0.75 4.43 16.62
CA GLN A 733 -0.14 5.27 17.40
C GLN A 733 0.00 6.74 17.01
N GLU A 734 1.22 7.29 17.01
CA GLU A 734 1.48 8.68 16.60
C GLU A 734 0.98 8.95 15.17
N LEU A 735 1.16 7.99 14.26
CA LEU A 735 0.62 8.10 12.90
C LEU A 735 -0.90 8.08 12.86
N THR A 736 -1.56 7.30 13.71
CA THR A 736 -3.02 7.27 13.81
C THR A 736 -3.54 8.59 14.39
N GLU A 737 -2.87 9.09 15.43
CA GLU A 737 -3.16 10.40 16.03
C GLU A 737 -3.05 11.51 14.98
N TRP A 738 -1.99 11.53 14.17
CA TRP A 738 -1.82 12.53 13.12
C TRP A 738 -2.81 12.34 11.94
N ARG A 739 -2.89 11.14 11.35
CA ARG A 739 -3.66 10.90 10.12
C ARG A 739 -5.17 10.91 10.33
N GLU A 740 -5.64 10.39 11.47
CA GLU A 740 -7.07 10.25 11.76
C GLU A 740 -7.53 11.24 12.83
N TYR A 741 -6.89 11.25 14.00
CA TYR A 741 -7.45 11.99 15.14
C TYR A 741 -7.28 13.50 15.03
N ASN A 742 -6.14 13.99 14.53
CA ASN A 742 -5.96 15.41 14.28
C ASN A 742 -6.93 15.89 13.18
N ALA A 743 -7.12 15.10 12.12
CA ALA A 743 -8.12 15.38 11.09
C ALA A 743 -9.55 15.42 11.68
N MET A 744 -9.89 14.49 12.58
CA MET A 744 -11.15 14.46 13.32
C MET A 744 -11.32 15.72 14.18
N TYR A 745 -10.30 16.11 14.93
CA TYR A 745 -10.32 17.35 15.72
C TYR A 745 -10.54 18.58 14.84
N GLN A 746 -9.77 18.73 13.75
CA GLN A 746 -9.93 19.85 12.82
C GLN A 746 -11.32 19.90 12.19
N PHE A 747 -11.92 18.74 11.91
CA PHE A 747 -13.30 18.61 11.41
C PHE A 747 -14.33 19.03 12.46
N VAL A 748 -14.21 18.53 13.70
CA VAL A 748 -15.06 18.92 14.83
C VAL A 748 -14.99 20.44 15.07
N MET A 749 -13.80 21.02 14.97
CA MET A 749 -13.56 22.46 15.13
C MET A 749 -14.07 23.33 13.97
N ARG A 750 -15.03 22.83 13.18
CA ARG A 750 -15.80 23.60 12.17
C ARG A 750 -17.20 23.97 12.60
N CYS A 751 -17.74 23.28 13.59
CA CYS A 751 -19.04 23.61 14.16
C CYS A 751 -18.96 24.84 15.08
N ALA A 752 -20.00 25.05 15.89
CA ALA A 752 -20.09 26.16 16.85
C ALA A 752 -18.89 26.27 17.82
N LEU A 753 -18.10 25.21 18.02
CA LEU A 753 -16.88 25.24 18.83
C LEU A 753 -15.77 26.14 18.23
N ARG A 754 -15.79 26.38 16.91
CA ARG A 754 -14.82 27.26 16.26
C ARG A 754 -14.99 28.71 16.67
N ASP A 755 -16.22 29.10 17.01
CA ASP A 755 -16.52 30.46 17.45
C ASP A 755 -16.10 30.65 18.92
N PHE A 756 -15.16 31.57 19.14
CA PHE A 756 -14.60 31.88 20.45
C PHE A 756 -15.59 32.66 21.33
N VAL A 757 -16.63 33.26 20.74
CA VAL A 757 -17.68 33.96 21.50
C VAL A 757 -18.96 33.13 21.68
N SER A 758 -19.07 31.98 21.00
CA SER A 758 -20.23 31.11 21.11
C SER A 758 -20.33 30.46 22.49
N THR A 759 -21.52 30.47 23.06
CA THR A 759 -21.87 29.74 24.29
C THR A 759 -22.61 28.44 24.01
N VAL A 760 -22.80 28.10 22.73
CA VAL A 760 -23.68 27.01 22.28
C VAL A 760 -23.07 25.64 22.61
N PRO A 761 -23.80 24.75 23.30
CA PRO A 761 -23.38 23.38 23.51
C PRO A 761 -23.32 22.59 22.19
N VAL A 762 -22.36 21.66 22.11
CA VAL A 762 -22.13 20.82 20.93
C VAL A 762 -22.08 19.34 21.33
N VAL A 763 -22.76 18.52 20.53
CA VAL A 763 -22.72 17.06 20.63
C VAL A 763 -21.87 16.49 19.49
N ILE A 764 -20.87 15.69 19.83
CA ILE A 764 -19.96 15.06 18.89
C ILE A 764 -20.21 13.55 18.90
N TYR A 765 -20.43 12.96 17.74
CA TYR A 765 -20.63 11.53 17.56
C TYR A 765 -19.39 10.92 16.93
N VAL A 766 -18.75 10.00 17.64
CA VAL A 766 -17.61 9.21 17.15
C VAL A 766 -17.91 7.73 17.26
N PHE A 767 -17.13 6.88 16.60
CA PHE A 767 -17.40 5.45 16.62
C PHE A 767 -16.85 4.77 17.88
N SER A 768 -15.58 5.05 18.22
CA SER A 768 -14.84 4.30 19.23
C SER A 768 -14.52 5.11 20.49
N ARG A 769 -14.24 4.39 21.58
CA ARG A 769 -13.74 4.99 22.82
C ARG A 769 -12.44 5.76 22.63
N ASN A 770 -11.50 5.24 21.83
CA ASN A 770 -10.22 5.90 21.58
C ASN A 770 -10.40 7.26 20.90
N GLN A 771 -11.30 7.34 19.90
CA GLN A 771 -11.67 8.61 19.27
C GLN A 771 -12.28 9.58 20.29
N ALA A 772 -13.15 9.07 21.17
CA ALA A 772 -13.78 9.89 22.20
C ALA A 772 -12.77 10.41 23.23
N GLN A 773 -11.83 9.57 23.66
CA GLN A 773 -10.77 9.93 24.60
C GLN A 773 -9.83 10.98 24.01
N TYR A 774 -9.38 10.81 22.76
CA TYR A 774 -8.55 11.83 22.10
C TYR A 774 -9.26 13.19 22.03
N LEU A 775 -10.54 13.21 21.63
CA LEU A 775 -11.30 14.47 21.60
C LEU A 775 -11.49 15.06 22.99
N HIS A 776 -11.69 14.23 24.01
CA HIS A 776 -11.82 14.70 25.38
C HIS A 776 -10.51 15.28 25.92
N GLU A 777 -9.37 14.69 25.58
CA GLU A 777 -8.05 15.23 25.93
C GLU A 777 -7.82 16.60 25.25
N ARG A 778 -8.28 16.77 24.01
CA ARG A 778 -8.15 18.02 23.26
C ARG A 778 -9.18 19.10 23.64
N LEU A 779 -10.43 18.71 23.89
CA LEU A 779 -11.57 19.64 24.04
C LEU A 779 -12.11 19.72 25.47
N GLY A 780 -11.83 18.75 26.32
CA GLY A 780 -12.54 18.49 27.57
C GLY A 780 -13.93 17.89 27.34
N GLY A 781 -14.89 18.24 28.20
CA GLY A 781 -16.29 17.83 28.03
C GLY A 781 -16.63 16.50 28.65
N ARG A 782 -17.86 16.05 28.42
CA ARG A 782 -18.36 14.76 28.93
C ARG A 782 -18.26 13.69 27.85
N ILE A 783 -17.86 12.49 28.23
CA ILE A 783 -17.88 11.31 27.35
C ILE A 783 -19.08 10.43 27.75
N GLU A 784 -19.86 9.99 26.76
CA GLU A 784 -21.04 9.13 26.95
C GLU A 784 -20.98 7.91 26.02
N LYS A 785 -21.09 6.71 26.60
CA LYS A 785 -21.25 5.47 25.82
C LYS A 785 -22.72 5.28 25.44
N VAL A 786 -22.97 4.97 24.18
CA VAL A 786 -24.29 4.58 23.68
C VAL A 786 -24.33 3.05 23.51
N PRO A 787 -24.97 2.32 24.42
CA PRO A 787 -25.00 0.86 24.37
C PRO A 787 -25.98 0.33 23.32
N GLY A 788 -25.73 -0.88 22.83
CA GLY A 788 -26.72 -1.68 22.10
C GLY A 788 -26.93 -1.35 20.62
N ILE A 789 -26.20 -0.38 20.05
CA ILE A 789 -26.37 -0.01 18.63
C ILE A 789 -25.53 -0.89 17.70
N VAL A 790 -24.36 -1.34 18.15
CA VAL A 790 -23.46 -2.21 17.37
C VAL A 790 -23.04 -3.42 18.18
N ILE A 791 -22.60 -4.48 17.49
CA ILE A 791 -21.99 -5.63 18.15
C ILE A 791 -20.59 -5.24 18.63
N ASP A 792 -20.51 -4.74 19.86
CA ASP A 792 -19.27 -4.33 20.56
C ASP A 792 -18.62 -5.54 21.23
N LYS A 793 -18.14 -6.48 20.39
CA LYS A 793 -17.33 -7.62 20.86
C LYS A 793 -15.84 -7.26 20.80
N PRO A 794 -15.02 -7.73 21.75
CA PRO A 794 -13.57 -7.59 21.65
C PRO A 794 -13.05 -8.04 20.29
N SER A 795 -12.07 -7.29 19.74
CA SER A 795 -11.37 -7.71 18.53
C SER A 795 -10.88 -9.16 18.72
N ARG A 796 -10.90 -9.97 17.64
CA ARG A 796 -10.52 -11.39 17.71
C ARG A 796 -9.14 -11.51 18.39
N CYS A 797 -9.12 -12.16 19.56
CA CYS A 797 -7.99 -12.41 20.47
C CYS A 797 -6.69 -11.66 20.14
N ILE A 798 -6.46 -10.57 20.87
CA ILE A 798 -5.10 -10.10 21.18
C ILE A 798 -4.68 -10.94 22.39
N ASP A 799 -3.59 -11.71 22.28
CA ASP A 799 -2.94 -12.35 23.45
C ASP A 799 -2.13 -11.28 24.19
N VAL A 800 -1.66 -11.56 25.40
CA VAL A 800 -0.71 -10.67 26.13
C VAL A 800 0.53 -10.34 25.29
N ASP A 801 0.88 -11.23 24.36
CA ASP A 801 2.01 -11.10 23.41
C ASP A 801 1.61 -10.39 22.09
N GLY A 802 0.47 -9.71 22.05
CA GLY A 802 0.00 -8.92 20.91
C GLY A 802 -0.99 -9.63 19.98
N ALA A 803 -1.32 -8.96 18.87
CA ALA A 803 -2.32 -9.41 17.90
C ALA A 803 -1.85 -10.67 17.14
N MET A 804 -2.76 -11.61 16.88
CA MET A 804 -2.46 -12.78 16.05
C MET A 804 -1.98 -12.39 14.64
N THR A 805 -0.88 -13.00 14.22
CA THR A 805 -0.44 -13.07 12.82
C THR A 805 -1.43 -13.88 11.97
N ASP A 806 -1.34 -13.76 10.64
CA ASP A 806 -2.24 -14.51 9.75
C ASP A 806 -1.97 -16.03 9.80
N ALA A 807 -0.72 -16.43 10.02
CA ALA A 807 -0.35 -17.82 10.25
C ALA A 807 -0.98 -18.38 11.53
N GLU A 808 -0.93 -17.63 12.63
CA GLU A 808 -1.58 -18.00 13.89
C GLU A 808 -3.10 -18.06 13.73
N ARG A 809 -3.73 -17.07 13.05
CA ARG A 809 -5.18 -17.11 12.77
C ARG A 809 -5.61 -18.37 12.02
N GLN A 810 -4.84 -18.77 11.01
CA GLN A 810 -5.13 -19.99 10.25
C GLN A 810 -4.95 -21.26 11.09
N LYS A 811 -3.87 -21.35 11.88
CA LYS A 811 -3.64 -22.46 12.81
C LYS A 811 -4.73 -22.55 13.87
N VAL A 812 -5.08 -21.42 14.49
CA VAL A 812 -6.15 -21.32 15.49
C VAL A 812 -7.48 -21.79 14.92
N SER A 813 -7.85 -21.31 13.72
CA SER A 813 -9.06 -21.75 13.02
C SER A 813 -9.08 -23.26 12.74
N TYR A 814 -7.95 -23.81 12.26
CA TYR A 814 -7.80 -25.24 11.99
C TYR A 814 -8.00 -26.10 13.25
N TRP A 815 -7.31 -25.76 14.33
CA TRP A 815 -7.36 -26.53 15.57
C TRP A 815 -8.69 -26.40 16.30
N ARG A 816 -9.33 -25.22 16.28
CA ARG A 816 -10.70 -25.05 16.78
C ARG A 816 -11.70 -25.97 16.09
N LYS A 817 -11.62 -26.11 14.77
CA LYS A 817 -12.49 -27.03 14.02
C LYS A 817 -12.26 -28.48 14.44
N LYS A 818 -11.01 -28.86 14.72
CA LYS A 818 -10.69 -30.19 15.26
C LYS A 818 -11.22 -30.39 16.67
N MET A 819 -11.07 -29.40 17.56
CA MET A 819 -11.61 -29.46 18.91
C MET A 819 -13.14 -29.60 18.90
N ALA A 820 -13.83 -28.81 18.06
CA ALA A 820 -15.27 -28.92 17.86
C ALA A 820 -15.69 -30.33 17.39
N LYS A 821 -14.96 -30.88 16.41
CA LYS A 821 -15.24 -32.23 15.88
C LYS A 821 -14.97 -33.33 16.90
N ALA A 822 -13.96 -33.16 17.76
CA ALA A 822 -13.57 -34.15 18.77
C ALA A 822 -14.32 -33.99 20.11
N GLY A 823 -15.05 -32.89 20.30
CA GLY A 823 -15.75 -32.62 21.55
C GLY A 823 -14.84 -32.30 22.73
N VAL A 824 -13.62 -31.80 22.50
CA VAL A 824 -12.64 -31.49 23.55
C VAL A 824 -12.55 -29.99 23.82
N SER A 825 -12.35 -29.62 25.09
CA SER A 825 -12.27 -28.23 25.55
C SER A 825 -10.84 -27.68 25.59
N ASP A 826 -9.83 -28.54 25.63
CA ASP A 826 -8.41 -28.17 25.50
C ASP A 826 -7.82 -28.81 24.23
N VAL A 827 -7.13 -28.02 23.41
CA VAL A 827 -6.46 -28.48 22.19
C VAL A 827 -5.38 -29.50 22.50
N ARG A 828 -4.81 -29.51 23.70
CA ARG A 828 -3.82 -30.50 24.17
C ARG A 828 -4.38 -31.91 24.20
N ASP A 829 -5.70 -32.05 24.34
CA ASP A 829 -6.39 -33.33 24.32
C ASP A 829 -6.48 -33.92 22.89
N LEU A 830 -6.09 -33.15 21.85
CA LEU A 830 -6.03 -33.64 20.48
C LEU A 830 -4.70 -34.33 20.17
N PRO A 831 -4.71 -35.47 19.47
CA PRO A 831 -3.50 -36.19 19.09
C PRO A 831 -2.51 -35.31 18.29
N GLY A 832 -1.30 -35.15 18.84
CA GLY A 832 -0.20 -34.43 18.21
C GLY A 832 -0.29 -32.90 18.27
N ALA A 833 -1.23 -32.33 19.04
CA ALA A 833 -1.33 -30.88 19.25
C ALA A 833 -0.09 -30.32 19.96
N THR A 834 0.37 -30.98 21.02
CA THR A 834 1.57 -30.59 21.80
C THR A 834 2.88 -30.59 21.01
N LYS A 835 2.93 -31.27 19.86
CA LYS A 835 4.09 -31.28 18.95
C LYS A 835 3.99 -30.22 17.83
N LYS A 836 2.82 -29.63 17.62
CA LYS A 836 2.49 -28.80 16.44
C LYS A 836 2.07 -27.37 16.78
N LEU A 837 1.79 -27.12 18.06
CA LEU A 837 1.42 -25.81 18.57
C LEU A 837 2.47 -25.37 19.58
N THR A 838 2.89 -24.11 19.47
CA THR A 838 3.62 -23.47 20.56
C THR A 838 2.68 -23.26 21.77
N GLU A 839 3.25 -22.93 22.93
CA GLU A 839 2.44 -22.65 24.11
C GLU A 839 1.51 -21.44 23.89
N ARG A 840 2.02 -20.39 23.21
CA ARG A 840 1.22 -19.24 22.77
C ARG A 840 0.08 -19.66 21.84
N GLU A 841 0.37 -20.46 20.82
CA GLU A 841 -0.66 -20.94 19.88
C GLU A 841 -1.70 -21.83 20.59
N THR A 842 -1.28 -22.62 21.57
CA THR A 842 -2.15 -23.44 22.43
C THR A 842 -3.10 -22.56 23.24
N ARG A 843 -2.59 -21.53 23.93
CA ARG A 843 -3.41 -20.54 24.65
C ARG A 843 -4.40 -19.85 23.71
N LEU A 844 -3.93 -19.40 22.55
CA LEU A 844 -4.77 -18.75 21.54
C LEU A 844 -5.89 -19.67 21.05
N VAL A 845 -5.60 -20.94 20.74
CA VAL A 845 -6.60 -21.92 20.30
C VAL A 845 -7.65 -22.14 21.39
N ASN A 846 -7.23 -22.41 22.63
CA ASN A 846 -8.14 -22.71 23.74
C ASN A 846 -9.00 -21.49 24.10
N ALA A 847 -8.39 -20.31 24.21
CA ALA A 847 -9.10 -19.07 24.53
C ALA A 847 -10.14 -18.72 23.45
N THR A 848 -9.80 -18.92 22.17
CA THR A 848 -10.75 -18.66 21.08
C THR A 848 -11.80 -19.76 20.91
N PHE A 849 -11.52 -21.00 21.32
CA PHE A 849 -12.49 -22.10 21.33
C PHE A 849 -13.53 -21.94 22.45
N GLY A 850 -13.08 -21.68 23.69
CA GLY A 850 -13.98 -21.47 24.83
C GLY A 850 -15.00 -20.34 24.58
N ARG A 851 -14.55 -19.23 23.97
CA ARG A 851 -15.44 -18.14 23.55
C ARG A 851 -16.44 -18.55 22.47
N ALA A 852 -16.06 -19.46 21.57
CA ALA A 852 -16.93 -19.93 20.49
C ALA A 852 -18.05 -20.83 21.01
N VAL A 853 -17.76 -21.64 22.04
CA VAL A 853 -18.74 -22.51 22.70
C VAL A 853 -19.71 -21.67 23.53
N GLN A 854 -19.20 -20.67 24.26
CA GLN A 854 -20.02 -19.71 25.01
C GLN A 854 -20.92 -18.84 24.11
N ASP A 855 -20.53 -18.55 22.87
CA ASP A 855 -21.36 -17.82 21.89
C ASP A 855 -22.51 -18.68 21.30
N VAL A 856 -22.51 -20.02 21.49
CA VAL A 856 -23.52 -20.94 20.93
C VAL A 856 -24.62 -21.28 21.94
N GLU A 857 -24.33 -21.29 23.24
CA GLU A 857 -25.33 -21.60 24.28
C GLU A 857 -26.51 -20.60 24.39
N PRO A 858 -26.36 -19.28 24.19
CA PRO A 858 -27.49 -18.35 24.26
C PRO A 858 -28.50 -18.49 23.11
N ARG A 859 -28.16 -19.18 22.01
CA ARG A 859 -29.04 -19.36 20.84
C ARG A 859 -29.96 -20.57 20.91
N LYS A 860 -29.80 -21.45 21.90
CA LYS A 860 -30.71 -22.60 22.10
C LYS A 860 -31.81 -22.34 23.13
N ALA A 861 -31.82 -21.16 23.76
CA ALA A 861 -32.78 -20.78 24.80
C ALA A 861 -33.63 -19.54 24.43
N ALA A 862 -33.72 -19.18 23.14
CA ALA A 862 -34.57 -18.11 22.63
C ALA A 862 -35.45 -18.61 21.49
#